data_AF-A0ABD3NJQ0-F1
#
_entry.id   AF-A0ABD3NJQ0-F1
#
_cell.length_a   1.000
_cell.length_b   1.000
_cell.length_c   1.000
_cell.angle_alpha   90.00
_cell.angle_beta   90.00
_cell.angle_gamma   90.00
#
_symmetry.space_group_name_H-M   'P 1'
#
loop_
_entity.id
_entity.type
_entity.pdbx_description
1 polymer ?
#
loop_
_entity_poly.entity_id
_entity_poly.type
_entity_poly.pdbx_seq_one_letter_code
_entity_poly.pdbx_strand_id
1 'polypeptide(L)'
;MTESNETNQLDSADANNETQDVDMAEVKEGFINDDTADQEDETTKESNDDSSKDDAASDKDASVQEAAAEEDAAMEEEPSDAPQITQTQASTSPEEDTDELWDLRIVFSTTQLTQTPHTCSNDHCSTQACSIWTSNLDPDSPWYSCLDCQAGDFGGWPEEVKELPANIRGGMKGEHWELMLEKCTVDRTKIDPPNVPIEGQEEASEKTTEEGSSPAEGEEMWELKIVVNAKDLSKSKLIKCNTEDCDLVACCAWASNKDSENLWFTCLDCQAVDYDGFPGKEELPIQYLTEENRKLILEKCTEDPEKAELPDLPTEPSLLVTAAGGGGGGGKSMATITPPPGVNSAVAAGQANVVVGAVKAGKKEKAGKEKGDKPKQPSKDALEVHRRWQVEAEKLGGGKIEVSKPKAKKIIFDMLHDKFRPMNITEIYQELKATVPSPVLRSCLDDMAGTFQGNPFADGDSDDEDEKPAKKKAKKTNDSTDEYGGSLRLKEGRNASNNVYYVDYTKLQNNGNGLDPDKRNDLFADLEKAKCEEEALKKELQETAAETARLLSEPLNDELETLLVQQEKEMEELNEKLETNRAFAGNEKYTKQLNARVSKMATFWRKRKRQCMEFLMLMEDSTEGTVSVKKCLNGDGQICIDSDEHIIKSAKAYAQTKKNSTMGRKSGLKARDSNTGGLTAGLNPDPNFIGVKLNSNGNPERVYLIEN
;
A
#
# COMPACT_ATOMS: atom_id res chain seq x y z
N MET A 1 23.12 54.09 -43.58
CA MET A 1 24.45 54.22 -44.21
C MET A 1 25.39 53.32 -43.43
N THR A 2 26.01 52.39 -44.16
CA THR A 2 27.18 51.53 -43.83
C THR A 2 27.01 50.58 -42.64
N GLU A 3 26.68 49.30 -42.81
CA GLU A 3 27.34 48.17 -43.54
C GLU A 3 28.60 47.60 -42.87
N SER A 4 28.64 46.25 -42.90
CA SER A 4 29.83 45.35 -42.92
C SER A 4 30.45 44.98 -41.57
N ASN A 5 30.85 43.74 -41.28
CA ASN A 5 30.75 42.41 -41.91
C ASN A 5 31.45 41.43 -40.92
N GLU A 6 31.13 40.14 -41.01
CA GLU A 6 32.04 38.98 -40.90
C GLU A 6 31.52 37.76 -40.10
N THR A 7 31.63 36.67 -40.86
CA THR A 7 31.38 35.23 -40.74
C THR A 7 31.89 34.51 -39.51
N ASN A 8 31.19 33.42 -39.15
CA ASN A 8 31.85 32.15 -38.82
C ASN A 8 31.02 30.94 -39.26
N GLN A 9 31.76 29.93 -39.71
CA GLN A 9 31.40 28.72 -40.46
C GLN A 9 31.74 27.50 -39.58
N LEU A 10 31.36 26.29 -40.04
CA LEU A 10 31.68 24.93 -39.55
C LEU A 10 30.63 24.34 -38.58
N ASP A 11 30.25 23.07 -38.61
CA ASP A 11 30.34 21.99 -39.61
C ASP A 11 29.39 20.89 -39.12
N SER A 12 28.66 20.27 -40.04
CA SER A 12 27.83 19.09 -39.83
C SER A 12 28.70 17.82 -39.78
N ALA A 13 28.47 16.95 -38.80
CA ALA A 13 28.99 15.59 -38.79
C ALA A 13 27.91 14.60 -38.34
N ASP A 14 27.55 13.72 -39.27
CA ASP A 14 26.85 12.45 -39.07
C ASP A 14 27.60 11.55 -38.09
N ALA A 15 26.87 10.81 -37.24
CA ALA A 15 27.40 9.63 -36.57
C ALA A 15 26.35 8.52 -36.53
N ASN A 16 26.70 7.43 -37.19
CA ASN A 16 25.99 6.16 -37.31
C ASN A 16 25.76 5.50 -35.96
N ASN A 17 24.57 4.91 -35.78
CA ASN A 17 24.30 3.92 -34.75
C ASN A 17 24.60 2.53 -35.32
N GLU A 18 25.82 2.05 -35.08
CA GLU A 18 26.31 0.73 -35.49
C GLU A 18 26.29 -0.20 -34.26
N THR A 19 25.41 -1.19 -34.31
CA THR A 19 25.39 -2.37 -33.44
C THR A 19 26.73 -3.10 -33.47
N GLN A 20 27.38 -3.26 -32.32
CA GLN A 20 28.47 -4.22 -32.13
C GLN A 20 28.19 -5.11 -30.92
N ASP A 21 28.07 -6.40 -31.21
CA ASP A 21 28.27 -7.53 -30.32
C ASP A 21 29.61 -7.40 -29.59
N VAL A 22 29.61 -7.58 -28.27
CA VAL A 22 30.84 -7.75 -27.48
C VAL A 22 30.76 -9.08 -26.74
N ASP A 23 31.62 -9.99 -27.18
CA ASP A 23 31.95 -11.26 -26.55
C ASP A 23 32.34 -11.08 -25.07
N MET A 24 31.65 -11.79 -24.16
CA MET A 24 32.08 -11.95 -22.78
C MET A 24 33.33 -12.84 -22.72
N ALA A 25 34.48 -12.20 -22.54
CA ALA A 25 35.73 -12.86 -22.20
C ALA A 25 35.79 -13.22 -20.72
N GLU A 26 36.13 -14.48 -20.49
CA GLU A 26 36.50 -15.18 -19.27
C GLU A 26 37.57 -14.42 -18.45
N VAL A 27 37.23 -13.99 -17.23
CA VAL A 27 38.20 -13.50 -16.25
C VAL A 27 38.37 -14.53 -15.14
N LYS A 28 39.55 -15.16 -15.15
CA LYS A 28 40.14 -15.95 -14.06
C LYS A 28 40.74 -15.02 -13.02
N GLU A 29 40.22 -15.07 -11.81
CA GLU A 29 40.91 -14.69 -10.57
C GLU A 29 40.46 -15.71 -9.50
N GLY A 30 41.25 -16.22 -8.58
CA GLY A 30 42.59 -15.90 -8.13
C GLY A 30 42.70 -16.60 -6.78
N PHE A 31 43.36 -17.75 -6.76
CA PHE A 31 43.51 -18.63 -5.60
C PHE A 31 44.48 -17.98 -4.61
N ILE A 32 44.02 -17.63 -3.40
CA ILE A 32 44.90 -17.22 -2.29
C ILE A 32 44.93 -18.37 -1.28
N ASN A 33 46.08 -19.03 -1.21
CA ASN A 33 46.48 -19.90 -0.10
C ASN A 33 46.99 -19.01 1.04
N ASP A 34 46.52 -19.24 2.26
CA ASP A 34 47.22 -18.78 3.46
C ASP A 34 47.52 -19.99 4.35
N ASP A 35 48.77 -20.43 4.24
CA ASP A 35 49.47 -21.36 5.13
C ASP A 35 50.29 -20.51 6.10
N THR A 36 50.03 -20.60 7.41
CA THR A 36 50.98 -20.31 8.49
C THR A 36 50.30 -20.67 9.82
N ALA A 37 50.93 -21.17 10.87
CA ALA A 37 52.07 -22.04 11.11
C ALA A 37 51.95 -22.42 12.60
N ASP A 38 52.35 -23.64 12.94
CA ASP A 38 52.47 -24.12 14.32
C ASP A 38 53.34 -23.21 15.21
N GLN A 39 52.94 -23.02 16.47
CA GLN A 39 53.90 -22.92 17.57
C GLN A 39 53.28 -23.34 18.91
N GLU A 40 53.80 -24.46 19.42
CA GLU A 40 53.71 -24.90 20.81
C GLU A 40 54.49 -23.93 21.71
N ASP A 41 54.01 -23.64 22.91
CA ASP A 41 54.92 -23.52 24.07
C ASP A 41 54.20 -23.81 25.40
N GLU A 42 54.81 -24.72 26.16
CA GLU A 42 54.59 -24.91 27.60
C GLU A 42 55.17 -23.69 28.35
N THR A 43 54.61 -23.31 29.49
CA THR A 43 55.37 -23.26 30.76
C THR A 43 54.52 -22.86 31.96
N THR A 44 54.78 -23.62 33.01
CA THR A 44 54.43 -23.41 34.42
C THR A 44 54.98 -22.11 35.00
N LYS A 45 54.25 -21.47 35.93
CA LYS A 45 54.86 -20.90 37.14
C LYS A 45 53.85 -20.58 38.24
N GLU A 46 54.14 -21.18 39.38
CA GLU A 46 53.69 -20.85 40.73
C GLU A 46 54.07 -19.41 41.11
N SER A 47 53.24 -18.80 41.95
CA SER A 47 53.74 -17.95 43.04
C SER A 47 52.74 -17.86 44.18
N ASN A 48 53.23 -18.22 45.36
CA ASN A 48 52.68 -17.95 46.68
C ASN A 48 52.81 -16.46 47.04
N ASP A 49 51.88 -15.95 47.84
CA ASP A 49 52.07 -14.96 48.92
C ASP A 49 50.68 -14.85 49.59
N ASP A 50 50.41 -15.31 50.82
CA ASP A 50 51.03 -15.07 52.14
C ASP A 50 51.05 -13.58 52.53
N SER A 51 50.07 -13.16 53.35
CA SER A 51 50.28 -12.32 54.54
C SER A 51 48.98 -11.84 55.19
N SER A 52 48.61 -12.53 56.27
CA SER A 52 48.37 -11.98 57.63
C SER A 52 47.91 -10.53 57.83
N LYS A 53 46.84 -10.30 58.62
CA LYS A 53 46.89 -9.82 60.03
C LYS A 53 45.58 -9.14 60.50
N ASP A 54 45.05 -9.71 61.58
CA ASP A 54 44.75 -9.12 62.90
C ASP A 54 43.85 -7.87 63.10
N ASP A 55 43.07 -8.01 64.19
CA ASP A 55 42.54 -6.99 65.12
C ASP A 55 41.26 -6.22 64.72
N ALA A 56 40.30 -5.91 65.60
CA ALA A 56 40.07 -6.22 66.99
C ALA A 56 38.64 -5.78 67.39
N ALA A 57 38.23 -6.26 68.56
CA ALA A 57 37.02 -6.06 69.35
C ALA A 57 36.37 -4.66 69.39
N SER A 58 35.05 -4.66 69.66
CA SER A 58 34.39 -3.63 70.47
C SER A 58 33.03 -4.12 71.00
N ASP A 59 33.02 -4.60 72.25
CA ASP A 59 31.85 -4.66 73.13
C ASP A 59 31.25 -3.27 73.40
N LYS A 60 29.92 -3.16 73.54
CA LYS A 60 29.23 -2.79 74.81
C LYS A 60 27.77 -2.34 74.63
N ASP A 61 26.90 -3.09 75.32
CA ASP A 61 25.87 -2.69 76.30
C ASP A 61 25.19 -1.31 76.26
N ALA A 62 23.85 -1.34 76.22
CA ALA A 62 22.92 -0.85 77.27
C ALA A 62 21.47 -0.99 76.73
N SER A 63 20.56 -1.80 77.28
CA SER A 63 19.84 -1.72 78.58
C SER A 63 18.79 -0.61 78.67
N VAL A 64 17.65 -0.94 79.33
CA VAL A 64 16.46 -0.17 79.79
C VAL A 64 15.18 -0.66 79.09
N GLN A 65 14.44 -1.63 79.67
CA GLN A 65 13.33 -1.49 80.66
C GLN A 65 12.03 -0.96 80.02
N GLU A 66 10.80 -1.35 80.39
CA GLU A 66 10.18 -2.38 81.23
C GLU A 66 8.65 -2.13 81.15
N ALA A 67 7.85 -3.15 81.50
CA ALA A 67 6.43 -3.10 81.92
C ALA A 67 5.33 -3.01 80.84
N ALA A 68 4.14 -3.58 81.00
CA ALA A 68 3.54 -4.63 81.86
C ALA A 68 2.04 -4.74 81.45
N ALA A 69 1.36 -5.78 81.95
CA ALA A 69 -0.08 -6.08 81.98
C ALA A 69 -0.61 -6.90 80.78
N GLU A 70 -0.82 -8.22 80.92
CA GLU A 70 -1.82 -8.98 81.71
C GLU A 70 -3.26 -8.88 81.17
N GLU A 71 -3.76 -10.00 80.64
CA GLU A 71 -4.96 -10.76 81.09
C GLU A 71 -5.27 -11.81 79.98
N ASP A 72 -4.99 -13.09 80.19
CA ASP A 72 -5.79 -14.12 80.88
C ASP A 72 -6.98 -14.71 80.08
N ALA A 73 -6.90 -16.03 79.87
CA ALA A 73 -7.94 -17.05 79.64
C ALA A 73 -7.46 -18.05 78.56
N ALA A 74 -6.65 -19.05 78.91
CA ALA A 74 -7.09 -20.36 79.43
C ALA A 74 -8.06 -21.11 78.49
N MET A 75 -7.64 -22.24 77.92
CA MET A 75 -8.07 -23.59 78.36
C MET A 75 -7.51 -24.68 77.41
N GLU A 76 -6.67 -25.57 77.98
CA GLU A 76 -6.58 -27.05 77.83
C GLU A 76 -6.63 -27.69 76.42
N GLU A 77 -5.91 -28.74 76.06
CA GLU A 77 -4.92 -29.64 76.69
C GLU A 77 -4.25 -30.43 75.53
N GLU A 78 -3.00 -30.84 75.77
CA GLU A 78 -2.12 -31.75 75.00
C GLU A 78 -2.63 -33.22 74.95
N PRO A 79 -1.88 -34.27 74.49
CA PRO A 79 -0.53 -34.33 73.85
C PRO A 79 -0.43 -35.28 72.62
N SER A 80 0.67 -35.19 71.86
CA SER A 80 1.70 -36.26 71.81
C SER A 80 2.79 -36.02 70.75
N ASP A 81 4.02 -35.76 71.23
CA ASP A 81 5.33 -36.38 70.87
C ASP A 81 5.44 -37.10 69.51
N ALA A 82 6.44 -36.95 68.62
CA ALA A 82 7.84 -36.47 68.63
C ALA A 82 8.38 -36.54 67.16
N PRO A 83 9.68 -36.36 66.81
CA PRO A 83 10.73 -35.43 67.24
C PRO A 83 11.28 -34.53 66.09
N GLN A 84 12.11 -33.56 66.49
CA GLN A 84 12.92 -32.61 65.70
C GLN A 84 13.81 -33.22 64.62
N ILE A 85 13.99 -32.53 63.47
CA ILE A 85 15.31 -32.35 62.81
C ILE A 85 15.37 -30.96 62.16
N THR A 86 16.20 -30.10 62.74
CA THR A 86 16.75 -28.88 62.16
C THR A 86 17.75 -29.28 61.05
N GLN A 87 17.55 -28.82 59.81
CA GLN A 87 18.61 -28.82 58.80
C GLN A 87 18.63 -27.47 58.06
N THR A 88 19.51 -26.61 58.54
CA THR A 88 20.23 -25.62 57.74
C THR A 88 20.99 -26.38 56.64
N GLN A 89 20.66 -26.14 55.38
CA GLN A 89 21.53 -26.47 54.25
C GLN A 89 21.74 -25.21 53.43
N ALA A 90 22.91 -24.62 53.62
CA ALA A 90 23.55 -23.75 52.65
C ALA A 90 23.89 -24.60 51.42
N SER A 91 23.16 -24.37 50.34
CA SER A 91 23.48 -24.88 49.01
C SER A 91 24.21 -23.79 48.25
N THR A 92 25.53 -23.78 48.34
CA THR A 92 26.40 -23.07 47.38
C THR A 92 26.35 -23.82 46.06
N SER A 93 25.41 -23.39 45.21
CA SER A 93 25.44 -23.66 43.77
C SER A 93 26.70 -23.00 43.20
N PRO A 94 27.41 -23.61 42.23
CA PRO A 94 28.38 -22.85 41.44
C PRO A 94 27.59 -21.72 40.76
N GLU A 95 27.87 -20.49 41.17
CA GLU A 95 27.43 -19.28 40.46
C GLU A 95 28.09 -19.37 39.09
N GLU A 96 27.29 -19.72 38.07
CA GLU A 96 27.67 -19.40 36.71
C GLU A 96 27.61 -17.87 36.66
N ASP A 97 28.78 -17.22 36.54
CA ASP A 97 28.91 -15.78 36.36
C ASP A 97 28.14 -15.39 35.09
N THR A 98 26.85 -15.15 35.23
CA THR A 98 26.02 -14.59 34.18
C THR A 98 26.41 -13.13 34.09
N ASP A 99 27.16 -12.77 33.05
CA ASP A 99 27.55 -11.39 32.77
C ASP A 99 26.31 -10.49 32.86
N GLU A 100 26.42 -9.43 33.67
CA GLU A 100 25.36 -8.44 33.81
C GLU A 100 25.23 -7.67 32.50
N LEU A 101 24.10 -7.89 31.82
CA LEU A 101 23.76 -7.25 30.56
C LEU A 101 22.73 -6.16 30.84
N TRP A 102 23.03 -4.96 30.36
CA TRP A 102 22.17 -3.79 30.50
C TRP A 102 21.46 -3.51 29.19
N ASP A 103 20.13 -3.54 29.22
CA ASP A 103 19.28 -3.29 28.06
C ASP A 103 18.63 -1.91 28.12
N LEU A 104 18.69 -1.17 27.01
CA LEU A 104 18.00 0.11 26.86
C LEU A 104 16.49 -0.13 26.65
N ARG A 105 15.69 0.17 27.68
CA ARG A 105 14.23 -0.10 27.67
C ARG A 105 13.39 1.02 27.12
N ILE A 106 13.70 2.26 27.46
CA ILE A 106 12.88 3.43 27.15
C ILE A 106 13.79 4.60 26.83
N VAL A 107 13.45 5.33 25.77
CA VAL A 107 13.89 6.71 25.56
C VAL A 107 12.69 7.62 25.79
N PHE A 108 12.80 8.57 26.72
CA PHE A 108 11.67 9.43 27.08
C PHE A 108 11.17 10.20 25.86
N SER A 109 9.86 10.42 25.73
CA SER A 109 9.29 11.29 24.69
C SER A 109 9.44 12.77 25.02
N THR A 110 9.20 13.65 24.04
CA THR A 110 9.16 15.12 24.27
C THR A 110 8.22 15.53 25.40
N THR A 111 7.05 14.88 25.49
CA THR A 111 6.07 15.08 26.56
C THR A 111 6.63 14.67 27.92
N GLN A 112 7.32 13.53 28.01
CA GLN A 112 7.91 13.05 29.26
C GLN A 112 9.08 13.95 29.71
N LEU A 113 9.92 14.39 28.76
CA LEU A 113 11.01 15.33 29.02
C LEU A 113 10.53 16.73 29.47
N THR A 114 9.28 17.10 29.19
CA THR A 114 8.70 18.39 29.60
C THR A 114 7.87 18.30 30.86
N GLN A 115 7.08 17.23 31.04
CA GLN A 115 6.11 17.12 32.12
C GLN A 115 6.63 16.43 33.37
N THR A 116 7.46 15.40 33.21
CA THR A 116 7.93 14.54 34.31
C THR A 116 9.45 14.36 34.23
N PRO A 117 10.24 15.39 34.61
CA PRO A 117 11.68 15.30 34.56
C PRO A 117 12.20 14.32 35.60
N HIS A 118 12.76 13.20 35.15
CA HIS A 118 13.57 12.32 35.98
C HIS A 118 15.02 12.83 36.01
N THR A 119 15.68 12.80 37.16
CA THR A 119 17.13 13.10 37.25
C THR A 119 17.94 11.86 36.94
N CYS A 120 19.14 12.03 36.39
CA CYS A 120 20.08 10.92 36.20
C CYS A 120 20.35 10.18 37.53
N SER A 121 20.38 8.85 37.49
CA SER A 121 20.67 7.97 38.64
C SER A 121 22.14 7.99 39.06
N ASN A 122 23.03 8.56 38.26
CA ASN A 122 24.45 8.69 38.61
C ASN A 122 24.61 9.76 39.70
N ASP A 123 25.19 9.39 40.85
CA ASP A 123 25.31 10.23 42.07
C ASP A 123 26.00 11.59 41.84
N HIS A 124 26.76 11.72 40.75
CA HIS A 124 27.50 12.94 40.39
C HIS A 124 26.88 13.72 39.24
N CYS A 125 25.68 13.36 38.80
CA CYS A 125 25.02 13.93 37.65
C CYS A 125 23.67 14.55 38.02
N SER A 126 23.53 15.86 37.87
CA SER A 126 22.28 16.57 38.15
C SER A 126 21.45 16.87 36.88
N THR A 127 21.85 16.35 35.72
CA THR A 127 21.11 16.57 34.48
C THR A 127 19.88 15.68 34.41
N GLN A 128 18.93 16.08 33.55
CA GLN A 128 17.72 15.31 33.35
C GLN A 128 18.03 14.02 32.59
N ALA A 129 17.45 12.90 33.04
CA ALA A 129 17.54 11.63 32.35
C ALA A 129 16.70 11.65 31.07
N CYS A 130 17.25 11.09 30.00
CA CYS A 130 16.59 10.90 28.71
C CYS A 130 16.32 9.44 28.38
N SER A 131 16.93 8.49 29.10
CA SER A 131 16.79 7.07 28.85
C SER A 131 16.70 6.25 30.15
N ILE A 132 16.14 5.04 30.03
CA ILE A 132 16.05 4.05 31.10
C ILE A 132 16.71 2.76 30.64
N TRP A 133 17.64 2.27 31.45
CA TRP A 133 18.32 0.99 31.29
C TRP A 133 17.86 0.00 32.36
N THR A 134 17.82 -1.29 32.05
CA THR A 134 17.52 -2.34 33.03
C THR A 134 18.54 -3.46 32.92
N SER A 135 19.00 -3.95 34.07
CA SER A 135 19.87 -5.12 34.16
C SER A 135 19.08 -6.41 33.94
N ASN A 136 19.68 -7.40 33.27
CA ASN A 136 19.13 -8.75 33.17
C ASN A 136 19.09 -9.47 34.54
N LEU A 137 19.91 -9.05 35.50
CA LEU A 137 19.95 -9.60 36.86
C LEU A 137 18.92 -8.95 37.79
N ASP A 138 18.59 -7.68 37.56
CA ASP A 138 17.60 -6.93 38.34
C ASP A 138 16.71 -6.05 37.42
N PRO A 139 15.71 -6.66 36.75
CA PRO A 139 14.83 -5.93 35.85
C PRO A 139 13.88 -4.96 36.57
N ASP A 140 13.72 -5.09 37.89
CA ASP A 140 12.81 -4.27 38.70
C ASP A 140 13.45 -2.95 39.16
N SER A 141 14.77 -2.80 38.99
CA SER A 141 15.52 -1.60 39.36
C SER A 141 15.99 -0.81 38.13
N PRO A 142 15.15 0.06 37.55
CA PRO A 142 15.51 0.86 36.38
C PRO A 142 16.61 1.88 36.69
N TRP A 143 17.57 2.01 35.77
CA TRP A 143 18.65 3.00 35.82
C TRP A 143 18.36 4.16 34.86
N TYR A 144 18.15 5.36 35.41
CA TYR A 144 17.84 6.56 34.63
C TYR A 144 19.13 7.24 34.18
N SER A 145 19.36 7.37 32.88
CA SER A 145 20.59 7.95 32.35
C SER A 145 20.32 9.22 31.54
N CYS A 146 21.17 10.23 31.71
CA CYS A 146 21.22 11.40 30.83
C CYS A 146 22.12 11.10 29.61
N LEU A 147 22.21 12.01 28.64
CA LEU A 147 23.02 11.77 27.45
C LEU A 147 24.52 11.64 27.78
N ASP A 148 25.02 12.45 28.72
CA ASP A 148 26.43 12.44 29.11
C ASP A 148 26.82 11.13 29.81
N CYS A 149 26.02 10.70 30.80
CA CYS A 149 26.24 9.43 31.52
C CYS A 149 25.97 8.23 30.63
N GLN A 150 25.03 8.31 29.68
CA GLN A 150 24.80 7.22 28.73
C GLN A 150 26.04 6.97 27.85
N ALA A 151 26.65 8.04 27.34
CA ALA A 151 27.89 7.94 26.56
C ALA A 151 29.07 7.41 27.40
N GLY A 152 29.17 7.82 28.67
CA GLY A 152 30.24 7.40 29.57
C GLY A 152 30.11 5.97 30.11
N ASP A 153 28.91 5.61 30.57
CA ASP A 153 28.66 4.36 31.32
C ASP A 153 28.29 3.19 30.39
N PHE A 154 27.61 3.47 29.26
CA PHE A 154 27.11 2.45 28.32
C PHE A 154 27.72 2.55 26.91
N GLY A 155 28.70 3.45 26.71
CA GLY A 155 29.38 3.61 25.42
C GLY A 155 28.55 4.32 24.33
N GLY A 156 27.41 4.93 24.69
CA GLY A 156 26.59 5.72 23.75
C GLY A 156 25.25 5.06 23.40
N TRP A 157 24.82 5.23 22.15
CA TRP A 157 23.62 4.58 21.63
C TRP A 157 23.97 3.20 21.06
N PRO A 158 23.10 2.18 21.21
CA PRO A 158 23.28 0.91 20.51
C PRO A 158 23.48 1.12 19.00
N GLU A 159 24.47 0.45 18.41
CA GLU A 159 24.79 0.58 16.97
C GLU A 159 23.70 -0.05 16.10
N GLU A 160 23.08 -1.14 16.58
CA GLU A 160 22.01 -1.85 15.90
C GLU A 160 20.63 -1.27 16.20
N VAL A 161 19.90 -0.84 15.17
CA VAL A 161 18.51 -0.34 15.28
C VAL A 161 17.55 -1.33 15.96
N LYS A 162 17.87 -2.63 15.95
CA LYS A 162 17.07 -3.68 16.60
C LYS A 162 17.15 -3.63 18.12
N GLU A 163 18.25 -3.12 18.68
CA GLU A 163 18.48 -2.99 20.12
C GLU A 163 17.83 -1.71 20.68
N LEU A 164 17.40 -0.79 19.80
CA LEU A 164 16.64 0.38 20.21
C LEU A 164 15.19 0.00 20.58
N PRO A 165 14.64 0.63 21.64
CA PRO A 165 13.28 0.38 22.07
C PRO A 165 12.25 0.81 21.03
N ALA A 166 11.11 0.11 21.02
CA ALA A 166 10.10 0.23 19.97
C ALA A 166 9.59 1.67 19.76
N ASN A 167 9.58 2.49 20.81
CA ASN A 167 9.08 3.86 20.77
C ASN A 167 9.98 4.84 19.99
N ILE A 168 11.23 4.48 19.70
CA ILE A 168 12.15 5.28 18.86
C ILE A 168 12.64 4.54 17.61
N ARG A 169 12.23 3.27 17.42
CA ARG A 169 12.60 2.46 16.24
C ARG A 169 12.07 3.04 14.94
N GLY A 170 10.97 3.81 14.98
CA GLY A 170 10.41 4.53 13.84
C GLY A 170 11.15 5.82 13.46
N GLY A 171 12.27 6.14 14.11
CA GLY A 171 12.98 7.40 13.94
C GLY A 171 12.74 8.36 15.09
N MET A 172 13.74 9.19 15.38
CA MET A 172 13.64 10.24 16.39
C MET A 172 13.43 11.57 15.67
N LYS A 173 12.32 12.26 15.97
CA LYS A 173 12.03 13.57 15.37
C LYS A 173 13.13 14.59 15.74
N GLY A 174 13.47 15.50 14.83
CA GLY A 174 14.47 16.55 15.08
C GLY A 174 14.21 17.36 16.37
N GLU A 175 12.97 17.79 16.58
CA GLU A 175 12.56 18.51 17.81
C GLU A 175 12.80 17.69 19.10
N HIS A 176 12.67 16.37 19.00
CA HIS A 176 12.90 15.48 20.13
C HIS A 176 14.39 15.44 20.49
N TRP A 177 15.25 15.31 19.50
CA TRP A 177 16.69 15.33 19.69
C TRP A 177 17.19 16.67 20.22
N GLU A 178 16.69 17.79 19.69
CA GLU A 178 17.04 19.13 20.18
C GLU A 178 16.66 19.32 21.64
N LEU A 179 15.48 18.85 22.05
CA LEU A 179 15.03 18.91 23.44
C LEU A 179 15.90 18.05 24.36
N MET A 180 16.34 16.88 23.89
CA MET A 180 17.29 16.03 24.63
C MET A 180 18.64 16.72 24.79
N LEU A 181 19.17 17.35 23.73
CA LEU A 181 20.40 18.16 23.79
C LEU A 181 20.26 19.38 24.71
N GLU A 182 19.06 19.94 24.82
CA GLU A 182 18.81 21.08 25.71
C GLU A 182 18.77 20.68 27.18
N LYS A 183 18.12 19.55 27.51
CA LYS A 183 17.79 19.20 28.89
C LYS A 183 18.68 18.11 29.50
N CYS A 184 19.25 17.25 28.68
CA CYS A 184 19.84 15.98 29.11
C CYS A 184 21.36 15.92 28.91
N THR A 185 22.00 17.02 28.51
CA THR A 185 23.46 17.14 28.44
C THR A 185 23.92 18.52 28.89
N VAL A 186 25.11 18.61 29.44
CA VAL A 186 25.81 19.87 29.70
C VAL A 186 26.59 20.35 28.46
N ASP A 187 27.04 19.44 27.60
CA ASP A 187 27.92 19.72 26.47
C ASP A 187 27.32 19.22 25.14
N ARG A 188 26.56 20.11 24.48
CA ARG A 188 25.90 19.84 23.19
C ARG A 188 26.86 19.44 22.05
N THR A 189 28.17 19.64 22.20
CA THR A 189 29.13 19.44 21.10
C THR A 189 29.73 18.04 21.04
N LYS A 190 29.46 17.19 22.04
CA LYS A 190 30.16 15.89 22.20
C LYS A 190 29.28 14.65 22.01
N ILE A 191 28.02 14.82 21.67
CA ILE A 191 27.06 13.71 21.66
C ILE A 191 26.59 13.44 20.25
N ASP A 192 26.92 12.26 19.76
CA ASP A 192 26.44 11.78 18.49
C ASP A 192 24.97 11.34 18.61
N PRO A 193 24.13 11.65 17.60
CA PRO A 193 22.76 11.20 17.57
C PRO A 193 22.68 9.66 17.49
N PRO A 194 21.58 9.06 17.97
CA PRO A 194 21.33 7.63 17.75
C PRO A 194 21.33 7.33 16.25
N ASN A 195 21.78 6.13 15.86
CA ASN A 195 21.88 5.68 14.47
C ASN A 195 20.49 5.33 13.88
N VAL A 196 19.55 6.27 13.95
CA VAL A 196 18.20 6.21 13.37
C VAL A 196 17.97 7.42 12.49
N PRO A 197 17.16 7.30 11.41
CA PRO A 197 16.78 8.45 10.60
C PRO A 197 16.14 9.52 11.48
N ILE A 198 16.72 10.73 11.47
CA ILE A 198 16.10 11.90 12.09
C ILE A 198 15.15 12.52 11.06
N GLU A 199 13.85 12.31 11.27
CA GLU A 199 12.82 12.91 10.41
C GLU A 199 13.00 14.43 10.36
N GLY A 200 13.21 14.98 9.16
CA GLY A 200 13.40 16.41 8.92
C GLY A 200 14.84 16.84 8.60
N GLN A 201 15.81 15.93 8.66
CA GLN A 201 17.19 16.19 8.22
C GLN A 201 17.41 15.72 6.77
N GLU A 202 16.52 16.09 5.85
CA GLU A 202 16.82 16.03 4.42
C GLU A 202 17.76 17.18 4.06
N GLU A 203 18.82 16.85 3.32
CA GLU A 203 19.87 17.77 2.90
C GLU A 203 19.28 19.07 2.34
N ALA A 204 19.58 20.18 3.01
CA ALA A 204 19.14 21.50 2.63
C ALA A 204 19.70 21.89 1.24
N SER A 205 18.95 21.63 0.18
CA SER A 205 19.02 22.38 -1.07
C SER A 205 17.82 23.32 -1.17
N GLU A 206 18.09 24.57 -0.81
CA GLU A 206 17.48 25.80 -1.34
C GLU A 206 15.96 25.79 -1.61
N LYS A 207 15.16 26.19 -0.60
CA LYS A 207 13.87 26.84 -0.87
C LYS A 207 13.50 27.92 0.15
N THR A 208 12.99 28.98 -0.45
CA THR A 208 12.56 30.29 0.03
C THR A 208 11.49 30.22 1.13
N THR A 209 11.68 31.10 2.11
CA THR A 209 10.82 31.43 3.25
C THR A 209 9.48 32.00 2.82
N GLU A 210 8.36 31.45 3.31
CA GLU A 210 7.11 32.20 3.50
C GLU A 210 6.58 32.00 4.92
N GLU A 211 6.24 33.14 5.53
CA GLU A 211 5.93 33.35 6.93
C GLU A 211 4.51 32.91 7.30
N GLY A 212 4.36 32.54 8.58
CA GLY A 212 3.15 31.99 9.17
C GLY A 212 1.95 32.93 9.30
N SER A 213 0.78 32.30 9.32
CA SER A 213 -0.49 32.84 9.76
C SER A 213 -0.97 32.04 10.99
N SER A 214 -1.33 32.75 12.05
CA SER A 214 -2.00 32.22 13.25
C SER A 214 -3.27 31.42 12.93
N PRO A 215 -3.67 30.44 13.78
CA PRO A 215 -4.84 29.61 13.53
C PRO A 215 -6.11 30.45 13.70
N ALA A 216 -6.76 30.74 12.59
CA ALA A 216 -8.12 31.27 12.60
C ALA A 216 -9.05 30.21 13.24
N GLU A 217 -10.02 30.65 14.04
CA GLU A 217 -11.10 29.81 14.57
C GLU A 217 -11.79 29.09 13.39
N GLY A 218 -11.39 27.85 13.14
CA GLY A 218 -11.94 27.04 12.06
C GLY A 218 -13.43 26.82 12.28
N GLU A 219 -14.19 26.96 11.20
CA GLU A 219 -15.59 26.55 11.15
C GLU A 219 -15.67 25.08 11.61
N GLU A 220 -16.67 24.78 12.44
CA GLU A 220 -16.91 23.43 12.91
C GLU A 220 -17.41 22.59 11.74
N MET A 221 -16.62 21.61 11.34
CA MET A 221 -16.91 20.72 10.23
C MET A 221 -17.36 19.38 10.81
N TRP A 222 -18.51 18.90 10.34
CA TRP A 222 -19.07 17.62 10.73
C TRP A 222 -18.78 16.59 9.64
N GLU A 223 -18.20 15.46 10.02
CA GLU A 223 -17.82 14.38 9.13
C GLU A 223 -18.62 13.12 9.46
N LEU A 224 -19.16 12.45 8.44
CA LEU A 224 -19.91 11.22 8.59
C LEU A 224 -18.94 10.06 8.88
N LYS A 225 -18.92 9.57 10.13
CA LYS A 225 -18.01 8.49 10.54
C LYS A 225 -18.60 7.09 10.40
N ILE A 226 -19.91 6.94 10.59
CA ILE A 226 -20.55 5.61 10.64
C ILE A 226 -21.83 5.60 9.82
N VAL A 227 -21.99 4.56 8.99
CA VAL A 227 -23.28 4.11 8.45
C VAL A 227 -23.58 2.74 9.07
N VAL A 228 -24.67 2.64 9.83
CA VAL A 228 -24.99 1.45 10.63
C VAL A 228 -25.25 0.26 9.71
N ASN A 229 -24.66 -0.89 10.03
CA ASN A 229 -24.81 -2.12 9.23
C ASN A 229 -26.13 -2.87 9.55
N ALA A 230 -26.49 -3.82 8.69
CA ALA A 230 -27.74 -4.58 8.79
C ALA A 230 -27.84 -5.41 10.07
N LYS A 231 -26.69 -5.92 10.56
CA LYS A 231 -26.63 -6.71 11.80
C LYS A 231 -26.93 -5.85 13.01
N ASP A 232 -26.49 -4.60 13.02
CA ASP A 232 -26.72 -3.66 14.12
C ASP A 232 -28.15 -3.11 14.09
N LEU A 233 -28.68 -2.82 12.90
CA LEU A 233 -30.09 -2.44 12.72
C LEU A 233 -31.07 -3.57 13.05
N SER A 234 -30.63 -4.83 13.12
CA SER A 234 -31.46 -5.97 13.50
C SER A 234 -31.38 -6.33 14.99
N LYS A 235 -30.48 -5.71 15.78
CA LYS A 235 -30.38 -5.93 17.22
C LYS A 235 -31.62 -5.43 17.97
N SER A 236 -31.90 -6.02 19.13
CA SER A 236 -33.05 -5.65 19.97
C SER A 236 -32.89 -4.28 20.66
N LYS A 237 -31.65 -3.82 20.86
CA LYS A 237 -31.34 -2.52 21.43
C LYS A 237 -30.83 -1.61 20.32
N LEU A 238 -31.75 -0.85 19.73
CA LEU A 238 -31.48 0.08 18.65
C LEU A 238 -31.09 1.45 19.22
N ILE A 239 -30.09 2.08 18.59
CA ILE A 239 -29.68 3.45 18.90
C ILE A 239 -30.72 4.39 18.29
N LYS A 240 -31.26 5.30 19.09
CA LYS A 240 -32.24 6.30 18.62
C LYS A 240 -31.53 7.52 18.04
N CYS A 241 -32.23 8.26 17.20
CA CYS A 241 -31.80 9.58 16.74
C CYS A 241 -31.55 10.52 17.94
N ASN A 242 -30.49 11.32 17.88
CA ASN A 242 -30.15 12.31 18.92
C ASN A 242 -30.98 13.60 18.78
N THR A 243 -31.62 13.83 17.64
CA THR A 243 -32.48 15.01 17.43
C THR A 243 -33.63 14.99 18.43
N GLU A 244 -33.82 16.09 19.15
CA GLU A 244 -34.93 16.26 20.07
C GLU A 244 -36.25 16.00 19.32
N ASP A 245 -37.17 15.26 19.94
CA ASP A 245 -38.45 14.82 19.36
C ASP A 245 -38.41 13.76 18.24
N CYS A 246 -37.26 13.16 17.92
CA CYS A 246 -37.18 12.06 16.95
C CYS A 246 -37.04 10.68 17.63
N ASP A 247 -38.06 9.84 17.51
CA ASP A 247 -38.07 8.47 18.07
C ASP A 247 -37.57 7.39 17.11
N LEU A 248 -37.15 7.78 15.89
CA LEU A 248 -36.65 6.86 14.86
C LEU A 248 -35.28 6.29 15.25
N VAL A 249 -34.96 5.14 14.63
CA VAL A 249 -33.66 4.49 14.77
C VAL A 249 -32.63 5.28 13.98
N ALA A 250 -31.45 5.52 14.58
CA ALA A 250 -30.35 6.15 13.88
C ALA A 250 -29.70 5.19 12.88
N CYS A 251 -29.49 5.65 11.65
CA CYS A 251 -28.75 4.91 10.61
C CYS A 251 -27.35 5.46 10.38
N CYS A 252 -27.05 6.66 10.88
CA CYS A 252 -25.78 7.35 10.63
C CYS A 252 -25.25 8.01 11.91
N ALA A 253 -23.93 8.19 12.00
CA ALA A 253 -23.28 8.92 13.08
C ALA A 253 -22.25 9.91 12.54
N TRP A 254 -22.36 11.16 12.98
CA TRP A 254 -21.49 12.27 12.60
C TRP A 254 -20.55 12.63 13.75
N ALA A 255 -19.32 13.05 13.43
CA ALA A 255 -18.36 13.54 14.40
C ALA A 255 -17.94 14.97 14.04
N SER A 256 -17.81 15.83 15.05
CA SER A 256 -17.29 17.18 14.87
C SER A 256 -15.75 17.16 14.82
N ASN A 257 -15.15 17.98 13.96
CA ASN A 257 -13.70 18.19 13.94
C ASN A 257 -13.15 18.79 15.26
N LYS A 258 -14.03 19.37 16.09
CA LYS A 258 -13.68 19.89 17.42
C LYS A 258 -13.82 18.85 18.53
N ASP A 259 -14.63 17.83 18.31
CA ASP A 259 -14.94 16.79 19.29
C ASP A 259 -15.25 15.47 18.57
N SER A 260 -14.18 14.75 18.21
CA SER A 260 -14.28 13.49 17.48
C SER A 260 -14.79 12.32 18.33
N GLU A 261 -14.80 12.46 19.66
CA GLU A 261 -15.22 11.40 20.59
C GLU A 261 -16.74 11.36 20.76
N ASN A 262 -17.42 12.50 20.61
CA ASN A 262 -18.86 12.61 20.76
C ASN A 262 -19.60 12.46 19.42
N LEU A 263 -20.01 11.22 19.12
CA LEU A 263 -20.80 10.89 17.93
C LEU A 263 -22.25 11.38 18.04
N TRP A 264 -22.71 12.11 17.03
CA TRP A 264 -24.08 12.54 16.86
C TRP A 264 -24.86 11.57 15.96
N PHE A 265 -25.74 10.78 16.55
CA PHE A 265 -26.51 9.76 15.83
C PHE A 265 -27.77 10.35 15.18
N THR A 266 -27.96 10.12 13.89
CA THR A 266 -29.12 10.65 13.14
C THR A 266 -29.88 9.54 12.42
N CYS A 267 -31.21 9.65 12.38
CA CYS A 267 -32.03 8.89 11.45
C CYS A 267 -31.97 9.50 10.04
N LEU A 268 -32.58 8.83 9.07
CA LEU A 268 -32.53 9.24 7.66
C LEU A 268 -33.29 10.54 7.41
N ASP A 269 -34.41 10.75 8.13
CA ASP A 269 -35.24 11.93 8.00
C ASP A 269 -34.56 13.17 8.58
N CYS A 270 -33.99 13.07 9.79
CA CYS A 270 -33.24 14.15 10.41
C CYS A 270 -31.97 14.47 9.61
N GLN A 271 -31.29 13.45 9.07
CA GLN A 271 -30.11 13.69 8.23
C GLN A 271 -30.44 14.49 6.97
N ALA A 272 -31.56 14.19 6.30
CA ALA A 272 -31.99 14.95 5.12
C ALA A 272 -32.29 16.42 5.45
N VAL A 273 -32.78 16.71 6.67
CA VAL A 273 -33.09 18.07 7.13
C VAL A 273 -31.85 18.83 7.59
N ASP A 274 -30.98 18.16 8.37
CA ASP A 274 -29.86 18.81 9.06
C ASP A 274 -28.61 18.92 8.16
N TYR A 275 -28.40 17.95 7.26
CA TYR A 275 -27.18 17.81 6.44
C TYR A 275 -27.44 17.77 4.93
N ASP A 276 -28.66 18.08 4.49
CA ASP A 276 -29.07 18.04 3.07
C ASP A 276 -28.87 16.66 2.40
N GLY A 277 -28.96 15.59 3.21
CA GLY A 277 -28.88 14.20 2.76
C GLY A 277 -27.54 13.51 3.04
N PHE A 278 -27.16 12.57 2.18
CA PHE A 278 -25.85 11.91 2.25
C PHE A 278 -24.80 12.72 1.51
N PRO A 279 -23.56 12.81 2.02
CA PRO A 279 -22.47 13.41 1.29
C PRO A 279 -22.15 12.60 0.02
N GLY A 280 -21.32 13.18 -0.85
CA GLY A 280 -20.92 12.55 -2.12
C GLY A 280 -20.25 11.18 -1.90
N LYS A 281 -20.24 10.34 -2.94
CA LYS A 281 -19.69 8.97 -2.87
C LYS A 281 -18.23 8.92 -2.36
N GLU A 282 -17.45 9.96 -2.63
CA GLU A 282 -16.04 10.12 -2.23
C GLU A 282 -15.89 10.33 -0.70
N GLU A 283 -16.93 10.81 -0.02
CA GLU A 283 -16.92 11.22 1.40
C GLU A 283 -17.65 10.21 2.32
N LEU A 284 -18.23 9.14 1.75
CA LEU A 284 -18.91 8.11 2.53
C LEU A 284 -17.89 7.16 3.17
N PRO A 285 -18.03 6.82 4.47
CA PRO A 285 -17.13 5.87 5.14
C PRO A 285 -17.33 4.41 4.67
N ILE A 286 -18.27 4.17 3.76
CA ILE A 286 -18.59 2.85 3.21
C ILE A 286 -18.55 2.87 1.68
N GLN A 287 -17.92 1.86 1.08
CA GLN A 287 -17.79 1.76 -0.37
C GLN A 287 -18.98 1.05 -1.05
N TYR A 288 -19.71 0.24 -0.29
CA TYR A 288 -20.87 -0.51 -0.77
C TYR A 288 -21.95 -0.58 0.30
N LEU A 289 -23.21 -0.73 -0.13
CA LEU A 289 -24.36 -0.88 0.75
C LEU A 289 -25.21 -2.03 0.23
N THR A 290 -25.25 -3.14 0.97
CA THR A 290 -26.01 -4.34 0.56
C THR A 290 -27.50 -4.02 0.45
N GLU A 291 -28.22 -4.74 -0.42
CA GLU A 291 -29.67 -4.57 -0.60
C GLU A 291 -30.45 -4.79 0.70
N GLU A 292 -30.01 -5.72 1.53
CA GLU A 292 -30.58 -5.96 2.85
C GLU A 292 -30.38 -4.76 3.78
N ASN A 293 -29.19 -4.13 3.74
CA ASN A 293 -28.92 -2.95 4.57
C ASN A 293 -29.75 -1.76 4.10
N ARG A 294 -29.84 -1.53 2.78
CA ARG A 294 -30.72 -0.50 2.18
C ARG A 294 -32.17 -0.67 2.64
N LYS A 295 -32.67 -1.91 2.60
CA LYS A 295 -34.04 -2.22 3.01
C LYS A 295 -34.26 -1.97 4.50
N LEU A 296 -33.33 -2.38 5.37
CA LEU A 296 -33.45 -2.16 6.82
C LEU A 296 -33.35 -0.69 7.20
N ILE A 297 -32.49 0.09 6.53
CA ILE A 297 -32.40 1.54 6.72
C ILE A 297 -33.74 2.20 6.35
N LEU A 298 -34.28 1.88 5.17
CA LEU A 298 -35.59 2.41 4.74
C LEU A 298 -36.74 1.95 5.65
N GLU A 299 -36.69 0.74 6.19
CA GLU A 299 -37.75 0.21 7.05
C GLU A 299 -37.74 0.81 8.46
N LYS A 300 -36.55 1.11 9.01
CA LYS A 300 -36.41 1.47 10.43
C LYS A 300 -36.02 2.93 10.70
N CYS A 301 -35.43 3.61 9.72
CA CYS A 301 -34.75 4.88 9.94
C CYS A 301 -35.45 6.07 9.26
N THR A 302 -36.58 5.84 8.58
CA THR A 302 -37.43 6.87 7.96
C THR A 302 -38.90 6.55 8.16
N GLU A 303 -39.75 7.57 8.27
CA GLU A 303 -41.21 7.41 8.22
C GLU A 303 -41.73 7.21 6.79
N ASP A 304 -41.03 7.74 5.78
CA ASP A 304 -41.45 7.81 4.38
C ASP A 304 -40.44 7.11 3.45
N PRO A 305 -40.40 5.76 3.41
CA PRO A 305 -39.41 5.00 2.63
C PRO A 305 -39.49 5.23 1.11
N GLU A 306 -40.63 5.74 0.60
CA GLU A 306 -40.79 6.05 -0.83
C GLU A 306 -40.14 7.36 -1.26
N LYS A 307 -39.87 8.29 -0.32
CA LYS A 307 -39.24 9.58 -0.60
C LYS A 307 -37.77 9.64 -0.20
N ALA A 308 -37.36 8.74 0.68
CA ALA A 308 -36.01 8.72 1.19
C ALA A 308 -35.00 8.35 0.09
N GLU A 309 -34.03 9.23 -0.14
CA GLU A 309 -32.94 9.00 -1.08
C GLU A 309 -31.74 8.38 -0.34
N LEU A 310 -31.35 7.18 -0.75
CA LEU A 310 -30.12 6.53 -0.29
C LEU A 310 -29.01 6.77 -1.32
N PRO A 311 -27.74 6.86 -0.89
CA PRO A 311 -26.63 7.09 -1.81
C PRO A 311 -26.53 5.95 -2.82
N ASP A 312 -26.16 6.27 -4.07
CA ASP A 312 -25.99 5.30 -5.16
C ASP A 312 -24.66 4.55 -5.06
N LEU A 313 -24.49 3.82 -3.96
CA LEU A 313 -23.39 2.88 -3.75
C LEU A 313 -23.66 1.54 -4.46
N PRO A 314 -22.64 0.91 -5.08
CA PRO A 314 -22.80 -0.39 -5.69
C PRO A 314 -23.32 -1.41 -4.65
N THR A 315 -24.33 -2.19 -5.04
CA THR A 315 -24.71 -3.40 -4.32
C THR A 315 -23.67 -4.47 -4.64
N GLU A 316 -23.07 -5.12 -3.63
CA GLU A 316 -22.13 -6.21 -3.89
C GLU A 316 -22.73 -7.24 -4.86
N PRO A 317 -21.97 -7.75 -5.85
CA PRO A 317 -22.43 -8.82 -6.70
C PRO A 317 -22.60 -10.07 -5.83
N SER A 318 -23.85 -10.46 -5.59
CA SER A 318 -24.24 -11.65 -4.83
C SER A 318 -23.43 -12.88 -5.31
N LEU A 319 -22.40 -13.27 -4.54
CA LEU A 319 -21.46 -14.38 -4.84
C LEU A 319 -22.10 -15.79 -4.70
N LEU A 320 -23.39 -15.92 -4.99
CA LEU A 320 -24.17 -17.14 -4.79
C LEU A 320 -24.93 -17.58 -6.05
N VAL A 321 -24.23 -17.75 -7.18
CA VAL A 321 -24.70 -18.64 -8.27
C VAL A 321 -23.49 -19.25 -9.00
N THR A 322 -22.96 -20.38 -8.52
CA THR A 322 -22.42 -21.49 -9.36
C THR A 322 -21.89 -22.63 -8.49
N ALA A 323 -22.80 -23.42 -7.92
CA ALA A 323 -22.49 -24.77 -7.45
C ALA A 323 -23.70 -25.68 -7.66
N ALA A 324 -23.99 -25.98 -8.93
CA ALA A 324 -24.92 -27.05 -9.29
C ALA A 324 -24.55 -27.66 -10.65
N GLY A 325 -23.81 -28.77 -10.59
CA GLY A 325 -24.03 -29.93 -11.45
C GLY A 325 -23.40 -29.95 -12.84
N GLY A 326 -22.59 -30.99 -13.09
CA GLY A 326 -22.40 -31.51 -14.44
C GLY A 326 -21.01 -32.07 -14.71
N GLY A 327 -20.76 -33.32 -14.31
CA GLY A 327 -19.59 -34.05 -14.74
C GLY A 327 -19.70 -34.57 -16.18
N GLY A 328 -18.53 -34.87 -16.76
CA GLY A 328 -18.36 -35.98 -17.70
C GLY A 328 -18.18 -35.64 -19.18
N GLY A 329 -17.10 -36.17 -19.75
CA GLY A 329 -17.07 -36.64 -21.15
C GLY A 329 -16.30 -35.76 -22.14
N GLY A 330 -15.15 -36.26 -22.58
CA GLY A 330 -14.33 -35.62 -23.60
C GLY A 330 -14.87 -35.76 -25.03
N GLY A 331 -14.18 -35.10 -25.97
CA GLY A 331 -14.35 -35.35 -27.40
C GLY A 331 -14.16 -34.12 -28.29
N LYS A 332 -12.99 -34.06 -28.95
CA LYS A 332 -12.65 -33.39 -30.22
C LYS A 332 -13.75 -32.57 -30.91
N SER A 333 -13.45 -31.32 -31.27
CA SER A 333 -13.27 -30.82 -32.66
C SER A 333 -13.48 -29.29 -32.77
N MET A 334 -12.75 -28.70 -33.73
CA MET A 334 -12.69 -27.27 -34.07
C MET A 334 -14.06 -26.62 -34.34
N ALA A 335 -14.21 -25.34 -33.98
CA ALA A 335 -14.74 -24.33 -34.90
C ALA A 335 -14.54 -22.90 -34.36
N THR A 336 -13.81 -22.11 -35.14
CA THR A 336 -13.78 -20.64 -35.16
C THR A 336 -15.20 -20.09 -35.38
N ILE A 337 -15.65 -19.15 -34.54
CA ILE A 337 -16.89 -18.38 -34.79
C ILE A 337 -16.62 -16.90 -34.52
N THR A 338 -16.50 -16.13 -35.60
CA THR A 338 -16.82 -14.70 -35.73
C THR A 338 -17.67 -14.56 -37.01
N PRO A 339 -18.44 -13.48 -37.21
CA PRO A 339 -19.91 -13.51 -37.27
C PRO A 339 -20.44 -13.21 -38.67
N PRO A 340 -21.75 -13.41 -38.95
CA PRO A 340 -22.45 -12.47 -39.83
C PRO A 340 -23.97 -12.36 -39.56
N PRO A 341 -24.75 -11.59 -40.35
CA PRO A 341 -24.80 -10.14 -40.39
C PRO A 341 -26.23 -9.61 -40.10
N GLY A 342 -26.32 -8.31 -39.85
CA GLY A 342 -27.58 -7.59 -39.63
C GLY A 342 -28.52 -7.66 -40.84
N VAL A 343 -29.80 -7.91 -40.55
CA VAL A 343 -30.91 -7.83 -41.51
C VAL A 343 -31.78 -6.65 -41.12
N ASN A 344 -31.75 -5.61 -41.96
CA ASN A 344 -32.74 -4.55 -42.00
C ASN A 344 -34.06 -5.11 -42.50
N SER A 345 -35.18 -4.85 -41.80
CA SER A 345 -36.50 -4.81 -42.43
C SER A 345 -37.44 -3.88 -41.68
N ALA A 346 -37.74 -2.77 -42.34
CA ALA A 346 -39.05 -2.12 -42.48
C ALA A 346 -40.10 -2.29 -41.36
N VAL A 347 -40.41 -1.18 -40.69
CA VAL A 347 -41.79 -0.85 -40.32
C VAL A 347 -42.12 0.52 -40.89
N ALA A 348 -43.12 0.54 -41.76
CA ALA A 348 -43.68 1.71 -42.40
C ALA A 348 -44.92 2.22 -41.63
N ALA A 349 -45.14 3.52 -41.77
CA ALA A 349 -46.41 4.23 -41.82
C ALA A 349 -47.24 4.42 -40.53
N GLY A 350 -47.41 5.70 -40.16
CA GLY A 350 -48.56 6.16 -39.40
C GLY A 350 -48.52 7.65 -39.04
N GLN A 351 -49.33 8.46 -39.74
CA GLN A 351 -49.89 9.77 -39.32
C GLN A 351 -48.96 11.01 -39.45
N ALA A 352 -49.37 12.19 -39.96
CA ALA A 352 -50.60 12.64 -40.61
C ALA A 352 -50.31 13.94 -41.39
N ASN A 353 -51.03 14.14 -42.50
CA ASN A 353 -51.07 15.35 -43.31
C ASN A 353 -51.64 16.55 -42.52
N VAL A 354 -50.96 17.70 -42.55
CA VAL A 354 -51.60 19.01 -42.38
C VAL A 354 -51.45 19.79 -43.68
N VAL A 355 -52.57 19.87 -44.40
CA VAL A 355 -52.78 20.66 -45.61
C VAL A 355 -53.01 22.12 -45.18
N VAL A 356 -52.13 23.04 -45.59
CA VAL A 356 -52.43 24.48 -45.58
C VAL A 356 -52.72 24.91 -47.01
N GLY A 357 -53.97 25.32 -47.23
CA GLY A 357 -54.55 25.60 -48.54
C GLY A 357 -53.93 26.79 -49.26
N ALA A 358 -53.86 26.64 -50.58
CA ALA A 358 -53.54 27.70 -51.52
C ALA A 358 -54.66 28.75 -51.59
N VAL A 359 -54.32 30.02 -51.38
CA VAL A 359 -55.18 31.17 -51.74
C VAL A 359 -54.63 31.80 -53.00
N LYS A 360 -55.46 31.79 -54.05
CA LYS A 360 -55.22 32.35 -55.37
C LYS A 360 -55.21 33.88 -55.36
N ALA A 361 -54.45 34.39 -56.32
CA ALA A 361 -54.20 35.78 -56.66
C ALA A 361 -55.45 36.63 -56.97
N GLY A 362 -55.34 37.93 -56.67
CA GLY A 362 -56.27 38.97 -57.07
C GLY A 362 -55.67 40.39 -57.03
N LYS A 363 -55.02 40.79 -58.13
CA LYS A 363 -55.13 42.09 -58.82
C LYS A 363 -54.59 43.40 -58.20
N LYS A 364 -53.80 44.08 -59.06
CA LYS A 364 -53.68 45.53 -59.36
C LYS A 364 -52.61 46.41 -58.67
N GLU A 365 -51.62 46.77 -59.52
CA GLU A 365 -50.87 48.03 -59.69
C GLU A 365 -50.97 49.16 -58.65
N LYS A 366 -49.81 49.67 -58.23
CA LYS A 366 -49.36 51.05 -58.56
C LYS A 366 -47.89 51.27 -58.20
N ALA A 367 -47.18 51.94 -59.11
CA ALA A 367 -45.82 52.43 -58.96
C ALA A 367 -45.73 53.58 -57.93
N GLY A 368 -44.64 53.64 -57.16
CA GLY A 368 -44.37 54.76 -56.25
C GLY A 368 -43.06 54.63 -55.46
N LYS A 369 -42.01 55.27 -55.98
CA LYS A 369 -40.96 56.08 -55.34
C LYS A 369 -40.37 55.66 -53.97
N GLU A 370 -39.06 55.44 -54.00
CA GLU A 370 -38.11 55.38 -52.88
C GLU A 370 -38.36 56.43 -51.78
N LYS A 371 -38.48 55.95 -50.53
CA LYS A 371 -38.10 56.65 -49.28
C LYS A 371 -37.88 55.56 -48.21
N GLY A 372 -36.77 55.69 -47.47
CA GLY A 372 -36.27 54.67 -46.53
C GLY A 372 -37.33 54.08 -45.61
N ASP A 373 -37.59 52.79 -45.78
CA ASP A 373 -38.53 52.01 -44.98
C ASP A 373 -37.90 51.62 -43.64
N LYS A 374 -38.53 52.04 -42.55
CA LYS A 374 -38.33 51.40 -41.24
C LYS A 374 -38.73 49.93 -41.36
N PRO A 375 -37.98 48.98 -40.78
CA PRO A 375 -38.30 47.55 -40.89
C PRO A 375 -39.73 47.30 -40.40
N LYS A 376 -40.60 46.82 -41.30
CA LYS A 376 -41.96 46.40 -40.95
C LYS A 376 -41.85 45.31 -39.89
N GLN A 377 -42.47 45.54 -38.74
CA GLN A 377 -42.56 44.52 -37.70
C GLN A 377 -43.19 43.25 -38.27
N PRO A 378 -42.66 42.06 -37.94
CA PRO A 378 -43.21 40.79 -38.41
C PRO A 378 -44.68 40.67 -38.00
N SER A 379 -45.49 40.04 -38.86
CA SER A 379 -46.90 39.80 -38.54
C SER A 379 -47.01 38.91 -37.30
N LYS A 380 -48.08 39.08 -36.52
CA LYS A 380 -48.35 38.25 -35.33
C LYS A 380 -48.31 36.74 -35.65
N ASP A 381 -48.80 36.35 -36.82
CA ASP A 381 -48.76 34.96 -37.29
C ASP A 381 -47.34 34.44 -37.50
N ALA A 382 -46.41 35.28 -37.98
CA ALA A 382 -45.00 34.90 -38.16
C ALA A 382 -44.29 34.72 -36.81
N LEU A 383 -44.62 35.54 -35.81
CA LEU A 383 -44.09 35.40 -34.46
C LEU A 383 -44.59 34.13 -33.76
N GLU A 384 -45.85 33.76 -33.97
CA GLU A 384 -46.44 32.54 -33.40
C GLU A 384 -45.84 31.27 -34.02
N VAL A 385 -45.61 31.26 -35.34
CA VAL A 385 -44.91 30.17 -36.03
C VAL A 385 -43.47 30.03 -35.53
N HIS A 386 -42.76 31.15 -35.34
CA HIS A 386 -41.41 31.15 -34.77
C HIS A 386 -41.38 30.57 -33.35
N ARG A 387 -42.35 30.94 -32.50
CA ARG A 387 -42.48 30.41 -31.14
C ARG A 387 -42.72 28.89 -31.14
N ARG A 388 -43.58 28.39 -32.02
CA ARG A 388 -43.82 26.94 -32.16
C ARG A 388 -42.56 26.20 -32.59
N TRP A 389 -41.81 26.76 -33.54
CA TRP A 389 -40.53 26.17 -33.93
C TRP A 389 -39.54 26.14 -32.78
N GLN A 390 -39.41 27.22 -31.99
CA GLN A 390 -38.50 27.23 -30.83
C GLN A 390 -38.81 26.13 -29.82
N VAL A 391 -40.08 25.94 -29.48
CA VAL A 391 -40.52 24.86 -28.57
C VAL A 391 -40.21 23.47 -29.15
N GLU A 392 -40.34 23.30 -30.46
CA GLU A 392 -40.03 22.04 -31.13
C GLU A 392 -38.52 21.76 -31.21
N ALA A 393 -37.69 22.80 -31.34
CA ALA A 393 -36.22 22.67 -31.26
C ALA A 393 -35.75 22.36 -29.84
N GLU A 394 -36.29 23.02 -28.81
CA GLU A 394 -35.99 22.69 -27.41
C GLU A 394 -36.31 21.23 -27.11
N LYS A 395 -37.42 20.71 -27.65
CA LYS A 395 -37.80 19.29 -27.52
C LYS A 395 -36.82 18.33 -28.20
N LEU A 396 -36.09 18.77 -29.22
CA LEU A 396 -35.07 17.99 -29.93
C LEU A 396 -33.67 18.16 -29.33
N GLY A 397 -33.54 18.83 -28.17
CA GLY A 397 -32.25 19.16 -27.57
C GLY A 397 -31.47 20.23 -28.34
N GLY A 398 -32.13 20.91 -29.29
CA GLY A 398 -31.56 22.01 -30.05
C GLY A 398 -31.59 23.30 -29.27
N GLY A 399 -30.49 24.06 -29.35
CA GLY A 399 -30.48 25.44 -28.89
C GLY A 399 -31.44 26.35 -29.67
N LYS A 400 -31.33 27.66 -29.44
CA LYS A 400 -32.13 28.68 -30.10
C LYS A 400 -32.12 28.54 -31.63
N ILE A 401 -33.29 28.33 -32.23
CA ILE A 401 -33.44 28.35 -33.70
C ILE A 401 -32.99 29.69 -34.24
N GLU A 402 -32.01 29.65 -35.13
CA GLU A 402 -31.45 30.83 -35.76
C GLU A 402 -32.09 31.04 -37.13
N VAL A 403 -33.05 31.97 -37.18
CA VAL A 403 -33.76 32.34 -38.41
C VAL A 403 -33.07 33.50 -39.14
N SER A 404 -32.13 34.19 -38.47
CA SER A 404 -31.35 35.26 -39.09
C SER A 404 -30.34 34.70 -40.08
N LYS A 405 -30.50 35.02 -41.38
CA LYS A 405 -29.61 34.52 -42.44
C LYS A 405 -28.11 34.73 -42.14
N PRO A 406 -27.63 35.91 -41.70
CA PRO A 406 -26.20 36.08 -41.43
C PRO A 406 -25.66 35.14 -40.35
N LYS A 407 -26.44 34.92 -39.29
CA LYS A 407 -26.03 34.02 -38.20
C LYS A 407 -26.15 32.55 -38.60
N ALA A 408 -27.18 32.19 -39.36
CA ALA A 408 -27.32 30.86 -39.92
C ALA A 408 -26.18 30.52 -40.89
N LYS A 409 -25.76 31.47 -41.74
CA LYS A 409 -24.59 31.33 -42.63
C LYS A 409 -23.31 31.06 -41.84
N LYS A 410 -23.08 31.80 -40.75
CA LYS A 410 -21.95 31.56 -39.84
C LYS A 410 -22.00 30.14 -39.26
N ILE A 411 -23.12 29.71 -38.69
CA ILE A 411 -23.28 28.37 -38.11
C ILE A 411 -23.03 27.27 -39.16
N ILE A 412 -23.55 27.45 -40.37
CA ILE A 412 -23.34 26.50 -41.49
C ILE A 412 -21.86 26.47 -41.89
N PHE A 413 -21.22 27.64 -41.99
CA PHE A 413 -19.81 27.76 -42.32
C PHE A 413 -18.94 27.09 -41.27
N ASP A 414 -19.10 27.45 -40.00
CA ASP A 414 -18.32 26.92 -38.88
C ASP A 414 -18.47 25.39 -38.81
N MET A 415 -19.68 24.86 -38.95
CA MET A 415 -19.91 23.41 -38.98
C MET A 415 -19.22 22.72 -40.18
N LEU A 416 -19.34 23.26 -41.38
CA LEU A 416 -18.68 22.68 -42.57
C LEU A 416 -17.15 22.81 -42.51
N HIS A 417 -16.66 23.87 -41.89
CA HIS A 417 -15.25 24.13 -41.63
C HIS A 417 -14.70 23.11 -40.63
N ASP A 418 -15.37 22.91 -39.50
CA ASP A 418 -14.94 21.99 -38.44
C ASP A 418 -15.00 20.51 -38.86
N LYS A 419 -15.94 20.14 -39.73
CA LYS A 419 -16.06 18.75 -40.22
C LYS A 419 -15.03 18.40 -41.30
N PHE A 420 -14.34 19.39 -41.88
CA PHE A 420 -13.31 19.24 -42.92
C PHE A 420 -13.65 18.27 -44.07
N ARG A 421 -14.94 18.08 -44.40
CA ARG A 421 -15.37 17.15 -45.44
C ARG A 421 -16.52 17.72 -46.28
N PRO A 422 -16.59 17.40 -47.58
CA PRO A 422 -17.75 17.74 -48.40
C PRO A 422 -19.01 17.05 -47.86
N MET A 423 -20.10 17.80 -47.71
CA MET A 423 -21.37 17.27 -47.19
C MET A 423 -22.52 17.61 -48.14
N ASN A 424 -23.46 16.67 -48.28
CA ASN A 424 -24.68 16.94 -49.03
C ASN A 424 -25.69 17.73 -48.18
N ILE A 425 -26.70 18.32 -48.83
CA ILE A 425 -27.72 19.13 -48.13
C ILE A 425 -28.50 18.35 -47.06
N THR A 426 -28.63 17.04 -47.23
CA THR A 426 -29.34 16.17 -46.27
C THR A 426 -28.51 15.95 -45.02
N GLU A 427 -27.21 15.72 -45.17
CA GLU A 427 -26.26 15.58 -44.07
C GLU A 427 -26.13 16.89 -43.28
N ILE A 428 -26.00 18.02 -43.98
CA ILE A 428 -25.97 19.35 -43.36
C ILE A 428 -27.26 19.61 -42.59
N TYR A 429 -28.41 19.25 -43.19
CA TYR A 429 -29.70 19.38 -42.51
C TYR A 429 -29.81 18.46 -41.30
N GLN A 430 -29.32 17.22 -41.36
CA GLN A 430 -29.39 16.30 -40.22
C GLN A 430 -28.62 16.80 -39.01
N GLU A 431 -27.43 17.35 -39.23
CA GLU A 431 -26.59 17.96 -38.18
C GLU A 431 -27.21 19.27 -37.66
N LEU A 432 -27.83 20.07 -38.53
CA LEU A 432 -28.39 21.39 -38.17
C LEU A 432 -29.91 21.43 -37.97
N LYS A 433 -30.62 20.29 -38.01
CA LYS A 433 -32.10 20.25 -38.00
C LYS A 433 -32.73 20.93 -36.78
N ALA A 434 -31.98 20.96 -35.67
CA ALA A 434 -32.43 21.55 -34.42
C ALA A 434 -32.09 23.06 -34.31
N THR A 435 -31.20 23.56 -35.17
CA THR A 435 -30.64 24.93 -35.08
C THR A 435 -31.05 25.80 -36.27
N VAL A 436 -31.03 25.26 -37.50
CA VAL A 436 -31.31 26.00 -38.74
C VAL A 436 -32.46 25.32 -39.50
N PRO A 437 -33.61 25.99 -39.67
CA PRO A 437 -34.74 25.42 -40.40
C PRO A 437 -34.39 25.13 -41.86
N SER A 438 -34.93 24.04 -42.43
CA SER A 438 -34.64 23.61 -43.81
C SER A 438 -34.74 24.73 -44.85
N PRO A 439 -35.79 25.59 -44.87
CA PRO A 439 -35.89 26.66 -45.86
C PRO A 439 -34.79 27.72 -45.72
N VAL A 440 -34.40 28.04 -44.48
CA VAL A 440 -33.32 28.99 -44.18
C VAL A 440 -31.99 28.39 -44.60
N LEU A 441 -31.77 27.11 -44.31
CA LEU A 441 -30.58 26.37 -44.70
C LEU A 441 -30.36 26.40 -46.21
N ARG A 442 -31.37 26.04 -47.02
CA ARG A 442 -31.24 26.05 -48.49
C ARG A 442 -30.88 27.43 -49.01
N SER A 443 -31.60 28.46 -48.53
CA SER A 443 -31.33 29.84 -48.94
C SER A 443 -29.93 30.30 -48.53
N CYS A 444 -29.43 29.89 -47.37
CA CYS A 444 -28.08 30.26 -46.93
C CYS A 444 -27.00 29.55 -47.74
N LEU A 445 -27.19 28.26 -48.05
CA LEU A 445 -26.28 27.50 -48.91
C LEU A 445 -26.20 28.07 -50.32
N ASP A 446 -27.34 28.44 -50.92
CA ASP A 446 -27.38 29.08 -52.24
C ASP A 446 -26.67 30.44 -52.23
N ASP A 447 -26.91 31.26 -51.19
CA ASP A 447 -26.26 32.56 -51.02
C ASP A 447 -24.72 32.40 -50.81
N MET A 448 -24.30 31.40 -50.03
CA MET A 448 -22.89 31.16 -49.68
C MET A 448 -22.10 30.48 -50.81
N ALA A 449 -22.71 29.59 -51.58
CA ALA A 449 -22.08 28.98 -52.76
C ALA A 449 -21.84 30.03 -53.88
N GLY A 450 -22.66 31.08 -53.89
CA GLY A 450 -22.68 32.11 -54.92
C GLY A 450 -23.09 31.56 -56.28
N THR A 451 -23.57 32.42 -57.16
CA THR A 451 -23.69 32.06 -58.59
C THR A 451 -22.30 32.03 -59.21
N PHE A 452 -21.55 30.95 -58.98
CA PHE A 452 -20.25 30.75 -59.63
C PHE A 452 -20.50 30.56 -61.13
N GLN A 453 -20.29 31.63 -61.91
CA GLN A 453 -20.76 31.72 -63.29
C GLN A 453 -19.78 31.16 -64.34
N GLY A 454 -18.82 30.34 -63.92
CA GLY A 454 -17.89 29.68 -64.83
C GLY A 454 -17.35 28.40 -64.20
N ASN A 455 -17.46 27.29 -64.91
CA ASN A 455 -16.82 26.04 -64.50
C ASN A 455 -15.29 26.27 -64.45
N PRO A 456 -14.63 26.22 -63.29
CA PRO A 456 -13.18 26.47 -63.19
C PRO A 456 -12.35 25.34 -63.81
N PHE A 457 -12.99 24.22 -64.17
CA PHE A 457 -12.42 23.09 -64.92
C PHE A 457 -12.86 23.05 -66.38
N ALA A 458 -13.51 24.10 -66.90
CA ALA A 458 -13.60 24.28 -68.34
C ALA A 458 -12.24 24.76 -68.84
N ASP A 459 -11.27 23.86 -68.84
CA ASP A 459 -9.98 24.06 -69.49
C ASP A 459 -10.28 24.42 -70.94
N GLY A 460 -9.97 25.67 -71.28
CA GLY A 460 -10.10 26.21 -72.62
C GLY A 460 -9.12 25.52 -73.54
N ASP A 461 -9.51 24.36 -74.05
CA ASP A 461 -8.87 23.67 -75.16
C ASP A 461 -9.76 23.84 -76.41
N SER A 462 -10.00 25.11 -76.76
CA SER A 462 -10.67 25.49 -78.01
C SER A 462 -9.77 26.48 -78.74
N ASP A 463 -8.74 25.91 -79.35
CA ASP A 463 -7.92 26.47 -80.41
C ASP A 463 -8.78 26.68 -81.67
N ASP A 464 -9.53 27.78 -81.72
CA ASP A 464 -10.19 28.22 -82.95
C ASP A 464 -10.08 29.75 -83.07
N GLU A 465 -9.22 30.16 -83.98
CA GLU A 465 -9.10 31.53 -84.45
C GLU A 465 -10.37 31.93 -85.21
N ASP A 466 -11.14 32.89 -84.69
CA ASP A 466 -11.78 33.86 -85.57
C ASP A 466 -12.29 35.11 -84.85
N GLU A 467 -12.01 36.26 -85.46
CA GLU A 467 -12.26 37.61 -84.98
C GLU A 467 -13.77 37.92 -84.79
N LYS A 468 -14.14 38.57 -83.66
CA LYS A 468 -15.06 39.72 -83.65
C LYS A 468 -15.16 40.40 -82.27
N PRO A 469 -14.98 41.74 -82.17
CA PRO A 469 -15.12 42.47 -80.91
C PRO A 469 -16.59 42.73 -80.57
N ALA A 470 -17.23 41.81 -79.85
CA ALA A 470 -18.54 42.05 -79.25
C ALA A 470 -18.41 42.84 -77.93
N LYS A 471 -19.08 43.98 -77.86
CA LYS A 471 -19.11 44.92 -76.72
C LYS A 471 -19.38 44.21 -75.39
N LYS A 472 -18.35 44.15 -74.53
CA LYS A 472 -18.46 43.79 -73.10
C LYS A 472 -19.43 44.76 -72.41
N LYS A 473 -20.66 44.31 -72.14
CA LYS A 473 -21.50 44.91 -71.09
C LYS A 473 -20.82 44.60 -69.76
N ALA A 474 -20.23 45.61 -69.12
CA ALA A 474 -19.76 45.51 -67.75
C ALA A 474 -20.94 45.12 -66.85
N LYS A 475 -21.03 43.83 -66.50
CA LYS A 475 -21.95 43.34 -65.50
C LYS A 475 -21.47 43.92 -64.18
N LYS A 476 -22.17 44.97 -63.71
CA LYS A 476 -21.98 45.62 -62.41
C LYS A 476 -21.95 44.51 -61.36
N THR A 477 -20.75 44.16 -60.90
CA THR A 477 -20.56 43.27 -59.74
C THR A 477 -21.20 44.01 -58.59
N ASN A 478 -22.37 43.52 -58.18
CA ASN A 478 -23.08 44.06 -57.04
C ASN A 478 -22.22 43.68 -55.83
N ASP A 479 -21.52 44.66 -55.28
CA ASP A 479 -20.64 44.53 -54.12
C ASP A 479 -21.52 44.28 -52.89
N SER A 480 -22.11 43.08 -52.81
CA SER A 480 -22.85 42.66 -51.64
C SER A 480 -21.83 42.39 -50.56
N THR A 481 -21.84 43.21 -49.51
CA THR A 481 -21.01 43.11 -48.29
C THR A 481 -21.38 41.89 -47.44
N ASP A 482 -21.75 40.77 -48.05
CA ASP A 482 -22.04 39.51 -47.36
C ASP A 482 -20.71 38.79 -47.14
N GLU A 483 -20.24 38.80 -45.90
CA GLU A 483 -18.96 38.24 -45.46
C GLU A 483 -18.77 36.76 -45.84
N TYR A 484 -19.87 36.01 -45.96
CA TYR A 484 -19.87 34.59 -46.32
C TYR A 484 -20.17 34.32 -47.80
N GLY A 485 -20.29 35.37 -48.63
CA GLY A 485 -20.56 35.23 -50.06
C GLY A 485 -19.42 34.54 -50.81
N GLY A 486 -19.69 33.37 -51.40
CA GLY A 486 -18.69 32.55 -52.09
C GLY A 486 -17.72 31.85 -51.15
N SER A 487 -18.06 31.69 -49.86
CA SER A 487 -17.26 30.93 -48.89
C SER A 487 -17.37 29.42 -49.08
N LEU A 488 -18.43 28.96 -49.76
CA LEU A 488 -18.65 27.56 -50.12
C LEU A 488 -18.47 27.34 -51.62
N ARG A 489 -18.06 26.14 -51.98
CA ARG A 489 -18.13 25.61 -53.33
C ARG A 489 -19.23 24.56 -53.40
N LEU A 490 -19.99 24.61 -54.48
CA LEU A 490 -20.99 23.62 -54.81
C LEU A 490 -20.44 22.71 -55.92
N LYS A 491 -20.35 21.41 -55.64
CA LYS A 491 -20.16 20.38 -56.66
C LYS A 491 -21.52 19.81 -57.02
N GLU A 492 -22.03 20.18 -58.19
CA GLU A 492 -23.31 19.70 -58.69
C GLU A 492 -23.26 18.18 -58.93
N GLY A 493 -24.17 17.46 -58.29
CA GLY A 493 -24.35 16.03 -58.51
C GLY A 493 -25.28 15.74 -59.69
N ARG A 494 -25.51 14.45 -59.99
CA ARG A 494 -26.50 14.04 -61.01
C ARG A 494 -27.93 14.51 -60.70
N ASN A 495 -28.21 14.81 -59.43
CA ASN A 495 -29.49 15.34 -58.95
C ASN A 495 -29.24 16.34 -57.81
N ALA A 496 -30.22 17.18 -57.52
CA ALA A 496 -30.12 18.21 -56.48
C ALA A 496 -29.85 17.66 -55.06
N SER A 497 -30.18 16.38 -54.81
CA SER A 497 -29.88 15.71 -53.53
C SER A 497 -28.42 15.28 -53.41
N ASN A 498 -27.71 15.09 -54.52
CA ASN A 498 -26.29 14.73 -54.56
C ASN A 498 -25.38 15.95 -54.72
N ASN A 499 -25.94 17.14 -54.58
CA ASN A 499 -25.16 18.38 -54.52
C ASN A 499 -24.36 18.38 -53.22
N VAL A 500 -23.04 18.49 -53.35
CA VAL A 500 -22.12 18.47 -52.22
C VAL A 500 -21.53 19.86 -52.03
N TYR A 501 -21.64 20.38 -50.82
CA TYR A 501 -21.11 21.67 -50.40
C TYR A 501 -19.83 21.44 -49.60
N TYR A 502 -18.81 22.24 -49.86
CA TYR A 502 -17.56 22.23 -49.11
C TYR A 502 -16.99 23.65 -48.99
N VAL A 503 -16.21 23.89 -47.94
CA VAL A 503 -15.56 25.18 -47.72
C VAL A 503 -14.48 25.42 -48.76
N ASP A 504 -14.43 26.65 -49.31
CA ASP A 504 -13.37 27.03 -50.25
C ASP A 504 -12.08 27.36 -49.51
N TYR A 505 -11.26 26.34 -49.27
CA TYR A 505 -9.96 26.52 -48.60
C TYR A 505 -8.96 27.34 -49.40
N THR A 506 -9.18 27.60 -50.70
CA THR A 506 -8.29 28.48 -51.49
C THR A 506 -8.32 29.92 -51.02
N LYS A 507 -9.39 30.32 -50.30
CA LYS A 507 -9.53 31.65 -49.68
C LYS A 507 -8.96 31.72 -48.27
N LEU A 508 -8.55 30.60 -47.67
CA LEU A 508 -7.84 30.61 -46.40
C LEU A 508 -6.42 31.16 -46.59
N GLN A 509 -5.80 31.58 -45.47
CA GLN A 509 -4.43 32.06 -45.46
C GLN A 509 -3.50 31.08 -46.21
N ASN A 510 -2.53 31.64 -46.94
CA ASN A 510 -1.62 30.90 -47.81
C ASN A 510 -2.28 30.22 -49.05
N ASN A 511 -3.34 30.82 -49.59
CA ASN A 511 -4.04 30.35 -50.81
C ASN A 511 -4.50 28.87 -50.74
N GLY A 512 -4.78 28.37 -49.54
CA GLY A 512 -5.15 26.97 -49.34
C GLY A 512 -3.98 25.97 -49.42
N ASN A 513 -2.73 26.42 -49.51
CA ASN A 513 -1.55 25.56 -49.38
C ASN A 513 -1.26 25.12 -47.93
N GLY A 514 -2.15 25.47 -46.99
CA GLY A 514 -2.04 25.12 -45.58
C GLY A 514 -1.05 26.00 -44.82
N LEU A 515 -0.69 25.54 -43.62
CA LEU A 515 0.34 26.18 -42.80
C LEU A 515 1.70 26.16 -43.51
N ASP A 516 2.50 27.19 -43.24
CA ASP A 516 3.90 27.25 -43.67
C ASP A 516 4.63 25.97 -43.20
N PRO A 517 5.50 25.35 -44.03
CA PRO A 517 6.25 24.15 -43.66
C PRO A 517 6.91 24.22 -42.28
N ASP A 518 7.45 25.38 -41.90
CA ASP A 518 8.11 25.56 -40.60
C ASP A 518 7.10 25.44 -39.45
N LYS A 519 5.99 26.19 -39.54
CA LYS A 519 4.90 26.11 -38.55
C LYS A 519 4.25 24.73 -38.47
N ARG A 520 4.20 24.03 -39.61
CA ARG A 520 3.68 22.66 -39.66
C ARG A 520 4.62 21.71 -38.93
N ASN A 521 5.93 21.85 -39.10
CA ASN A 521 6.92 21.06 -38.39
C ASN A 521 6.90 21.35 -36.88
N ASP A 522 6.76 22.62 -36.48
CA ASP A 522 6.61 23.01 -35.07
C ASP A 522 5.38 22.33 -34.44
N LEU A 523 4.22 22.35 -35.12
CA LEU A 523 3.02 21.66 -34.64
C LEU A 523 3.18 20.14 -34.57
N PHE A 524 3.97 19.54 -35.46
CA PHE A 524 4.27 18.11 -35.37
C PHE A 524 5.15 17.80 -34.15
N ALA A 525 6.16 18.64 -33.89
CA ALA A 525 7.00 18.51 -32.70
C ALA A 525 6.17 18.67 -31.40
N ASP A 526 5.28 19.67 -31.35
CA ASP A 526 4.37 19.87 -30.22
C ASP A 526 3.40 18.70 -30.05
N LEU A 527 2.90 18.12 -31.14
CA LEU A 527 2.01 16.96 -31.10
C LEU A 527 2.74 15.69 -30.64
N GLU A 528 3.98 15.49 -31.05
CA GLU A 528 4.82 14.39 -30.55
C GLU A 528 5.13 14.56 -29.06
N LYS A 529 5.47 15.78 -28.63
CA LYS A 529 5.66 16.11 -27.22
C LYS A 529 4.40 15.85 -26.39
N ALA A 530 3.24 16.31 -26.85
CA ALA A 530 1.96 16.10 -26.17
C ALA A 530 1.61 14.60 -26.08
N LYS A 531 1.94 13.80 -27.09
CA LYS A 531 1.75 12.33 -27.03
C LYS A 531 2.68 11.68 -26.02
N CYS A 532 3.94 12.08 -25.96
CA CYS A 532 4.87 11.57 -24.95
C CYS A 532 4.41 11.93 -23.52
N GLU A 533 3.90 13.15 -23.31
CA GLU A 533 3.30 13.57 -22.03
C GLU A 533 2.03 12.77 -21.71
N GLU A 534 1.14 12.52 -22.68
CA GLU A 534 -0.06 11.69 -22.50
C GLU A 534 0.31 10.24 -22.12
N GLU A 535 1.31 9.65 -22.78
CA GLU A 535 1.81 8.31 -22.47
C GLU A 535 2.45 8.25 -21.09
N ALA A 536 3.21 9.28 -20.69
CA ALA A 536 3.79 9.38 -19.35
C ALA A 536 2.70 9.45 -18.27
N LEU A 537 1.69 10.31 -18.44
CA LEU A 537 0.57 10.42 -17.50
C LEU A 537 -0.27 9.14 -17.42
N LYS A 538 -0.45 8.43 -18.54
CA LYS A 538 -1.12 7.11 -18.52
C LYS A 538 -0.32 6.07 -17.75
N LYS A 539 1.00 6.09 -17.87
CA LYS A 539 1.88 5.21 -17.10
C LYS A 539 1.80 5.52 -15.61
N GLU A 540 1.85 6.80 -15.24
CA GLU A 540 1.68 7.25 -13.85
C GLU A 540 0.33 6.82 -13.29
N LEU A 541 -0.77 7.05 -14.03
CA LEU A 541 -2.12 6.60 -13.61
C LEU A 541 -2.18 5.08 -13.43
N GLN A 542 -1.51 4.30 -14.28
CA GLN A 542 -1.44 2.85 -14.15
C GLN A 542 -0.65 2.43 -12.90
N GLU A 543 0.46 3.10 -12.59
CA GLU A 543 1.27 2.88 -11.40
C GLU A 543 0.49 3.23 -10.12
N THR A 544 -0.16 4.40 -10.09
CA THR A 544 -1.02 4.82 -8.97
C THR A 544 -2.20 3.88 -8.78
N ALA A 545 -2.82 3.40 -9.86
CA ALA A 545 -3.91 2.42 -9.78
C ALA A 545 -3.43 1.07 -9.22
N ALA A 546 -2.23 0.62 -9.61
CA ALA A 546 -1.62 -0.59 -9.08
C ALA A 546 -1.27 -0.46 -7.58
N GLU A 547 -0.74 0.70 -7.18
CA GLU A 547 -0.45 0.99 -5.77
C GLU A 547 -1.73 1.08 -4.94
N THR A 548 -2.76 1.74 -5.46
CA THR A 548 -4.08 1.81 -4.80
C THR A 548 -4.66 0.41 -4.63
N ALA A 549 -4.57 -0.45 -5.66
CA ALA A 549 -5.02 -1.84 -5.56
C ALA A 549 -4.21 -2.65 -4.53
N ARG A 550 -2.89 -2.40 -4.42
CA ARG A 550 -2.04 -3.02 -3.39
C ARG A 550 -2.48 -2.58 -1.99
N LEU A 551 -2.61 -1.29 -1.75
CA LEU A 551 -3.00 -0.74 -0.44
C LEU A 551 -4.42 -1.20 -0.03
N LEU A 552 -5.36 -1.27 -0.98
CA LEU A 552 -6.70 -1.80 -0.71
C LEU A 552 -6.74 -3.32 -0.48
N SER A 553 -5.68 -4.04 -0.84
CA SER A 553 -5.58 -5.48 -0.56
C SER A 553 -4.96 -5.78 0.80
N GLU A 554 -4.32 -4.78 1.42
CA GLU A 554 -3.79 -4.91 2.77
C GLU A 554 -4.96 -4.86 3.77
N PRO A 555 -4.97 -5.74 4.80
CA PRO A 555 -6.02 -5.73 5.81
C PRO A 555 -6.03 -4.41 6.55
N LEU A 556 -7.22 -3.94 6.92
CA LEU A 556 -7.38 -2.72 7.71
C LEU A 556 -6.72 -2.89 9.07
N ASN A 557 -6.23 -1.79 9.66
CA ASN A 557 -5.59 -1.82 10.98
C ASN A 557 -6.49 -2.48 12.03
N ASP A 558 -7.80 -2.21 12.01
CA ASP A 558 -8.77 -2.84 12.90
C ASP A 558 -8.85 -4.36 12.72
N GLU A 559 -8.78 -4.86 11.47
CA GLU A 559 -8.74 -6.29 11.20
C GLU A 559 -7.45 -6.91 11.71
N LEU A 560 -6.32 -6.22 11.51
CA LEU A 560 -5.01 -6.60 12.03
C LEU A 560 -5.00 -6.68 13.57
N GLU A 561 -5.61 -5.71 14.25
CA GLU A 561 -5.76 -5.73 15.71
C GLU A 561 -6.59 -6.93 16.17
N THR A 562 -7.72 -7.21 15.49
CA THR A 562 -8.53 -8.40 15.83
C THR A 562 -7.76 -9.71 15.61
N LEU A 563 -6.94 -9.77 14.55
CA LEU A 563 -6.13 -10.94 14.22
C LEU A 563 -4.99 -11.12 15.24
N LEU A 564 -4.35 -10.03 15.68
CA LEU A 564 -3.35 -10.05 16.74
C LEU A 564 -3.95 -10.54 18.06
N VAL A 565 -5.08 -9.98 18.49
CA VAL A 565 -5.79 -10.44 19.71
C VAL A 565 -6.17 -11.91 19.61
N GLN A 566 -6.59 -12.37 18.43
CA GLN A 566 -6.87 -13.78 18.20
C GLN A 566 -5.61 -14.65 18.31
N GLN A 567 -4.48 -14.22 17.73
CA GLN A 567 -3.22 -14.95 17.82
C GLN A 567 -2.67 -14.99 19.24
N GLU A 568 -2.75 -13.89 19.98
CA GLU A 568 -2.37 -13.82 21.40
C GLU A 568 -3.18 -14.81 22.23
N LYS A 569 -4.49 -14.87 22.00
CA LYS A 569 -5.37 -15.84 22.64
C LYS A 569 -5.01 -17.28 22.27
N GLU A 570 -4.73 -17.56 21.01
CA GLU A 570 -4.30 -18.91 20.57
C GLU A 570 -2.97 -19.33 21.22
N MET A 571 -2.04 -18.37 21.37
CA MET A 571 -0.77 -18.58 22.07
C MET A 571 -0.97 -18.84 23.56
N GLU A 572 -1.88 -18.09 24.21
CA GLU A 572 -2.24 -18.31 25.61
C GLU A 572 -2.85 -19.71 25.83
N GLU A 573 -3.79 -20.12 24.97
CA GLU A 573 -4.39 -21.46 25.01
C GLU A 573 -3.34 -22.58 24.80
N LEU A 574 -2.37 -22.37 23.90
CA LEU A 574 -1.26 -23.30 23.70
C LEU A 574 -0.35 -23.38 24.94
N ASN A 575 -0.11 -22.25 25.61
CA ASN A 575 0.69 -22.21 26.81
C ASN A 575 -0.01 -22.93 27.98
N GLU A 576 -1.32 -22.75 28.14
CA GLU A 576 -2.12 -23.50 29.12
C GLU A 576 -2.09 -25.02 28.83
N LYS A 577 -2.19 -25.41 27.55
CA LYS A 577 -2.02 -26.81 27.13
C LYS A 577 -0.62 -27.35 27.44
N LEU A 578 0.43 -26.53 27.34
CA LEU A 578 1.79 -26.92 27.74
C LEU A 578 1.91 -27.10 29.24
N GLU A 579 1.36 -26.18 30.04
CA GLU A 579 1.40 -26.26 31.50
C GLU A 579 0.61 -27.46 32.03
N THR A 580 -0.57 -27.74 31.47
CA THR A 580 -1.34 -28.96 31.81
C THR A 580 -0.58 -30.24 31.45
N ASN A 581 0.14 -30.26 30.33
CA ASN A 581 1.00 -31.38 29.94
C ASN A 581 2.24 -31.51 30.85
N ARG A 582 2.82 -30.40 31.32
CA ARG A 582 3.90 -30.39 32.32
C ARG A 582 3.41 -30.90 33.67
N ALA A 583 2.24 -30.47 34.10
CA ALA A 583 1.57 -30.89 35.33
C ALA A 583 0.99 -32.31 35.27
N PHE A 584 1.00 -32.97 34.09
CA PHE A 584 0.44 -34.30 33.95
C PHE A 584 1.14 -35.30 34.89
N ALA A 585 0.40 -35.77 35.90
CA ALA A 585 0.90 -36.66 36.96
C ALA A 585 1.50 -37.98 36.45
N GLY A 586 1.22 -38.37 35.20
CA GLY A 586 1.89 -39.50 34.55
C GLY A 586 3.39 -39.28 34.39
N ASN A 587 3.82 -38.06 34.12
CA ASN A 587 5.24 -37.69 34.02
C ASN A 587 5.91 -37.78 35.39
N GLU A 588 5.25 -37.28 36.45
CA GLU A 588 5.78 -37.39 37.81
C GLU A 588 5.91 -38.85 38.27
N LYS A 589 4.90 -39.70 37.97
CA LYS A 589 4.96 -41.14 38.24
C LYS A 589 6.10 -41.81 37.48
N TYR A 590 6.28 -41.49 36.21
CA TYR A 590 7.38 -42.02 35.40
C TYR A 590 8.74 -41.59 35.96
N THR A 591 8.91 -40.31 36.32
CA THR A 591 10.13 -39.79 36.95
C THR A 591 10.40 -40.48 38.29
N LYS A 592 9.39 -40.66 39.14
CA LYS A 592 9.53 -41.42 40.41
C LYS A 592 9.93 -42.88 40.17
N GLN A 593 9.32 -43.55 39.19
CA GLN A 593 9.68 -44.93 38.82
C GLN A 593 11.11 -45.03 38.27
N LEU A 594 11.51 -44.08 37.43
CA LEU A 594 12.87 -44.00 36.88
C LEU A 594 13.89 -43.77 38.00
N ASN A 595 13.64 -42.81 38.90
CA ASN A 595 14.50 -42.52 40.05
C ASN A 595 14.60 -43.71 41.01
N ALA A 596 13.49 -44.42 41.25
CA ALA A 596 13.50 -45.65 42.04
C ALA A 596 14.34 -46.76 41.38
N ARG A 597 14.23 -46.92 40.06
CA ARG A 597 15.04 -47.88 39.29
C ARG A 597 16.51 -47.53 39.32
N VAL A 598 16.86 -46.25 39.12
CA VAL A 598 18.24 -45.74 39.21
C VAL A 598 18.80 -45.97 40.62
N SER A 599 18.05 -45.63 41.66
CA SER A 599 18.45 -45.84 43.06
C SER A 599 18.68 -47.32 43.39
N LYS A 600 17.82 -48.20 42.88
CA LYS A 600 17.98 -49.65 43.02
C LYS A 600 19.25 -50.15 42.31
N MET A 601 19.51 -49.69 41.09
CA MET A 601 20.74 -50.04 40.36
C MET A 601 21.99 -49.49 41.06
N ALA A 602 21.97 -48.24 41.53
CA ALA A 602 23.06 -47.64 42.29
C ALA A 602 23.36 -48.42 43.58
N THR A 603 22.33 -48.90 44.28
CA THR A 603 22.49 -49.72 45.49
C THR A 603 23.18 -51.05 45.18
N PHE A 604 22.75 -51.75 44.12
CA PHE A 604 23.43 -52.98 43.68
C PHE A 604 24.87 -52.73 43.25
N TRP A 605 25.13 -51.63 42.55
CA TRP A 605 26.46 -51.22 42.15
C TRP A 605 27.38 -50.98 43.35
N ARG A 606 26.94 -50.18 44.34
CA ARG A 606 27.71 -49.92 45.58
C ARG A 606 28.00 -51.22 46.34
N LYS A 607 27.04 -52.15 46.40
CA LYS A 607 27.24 -53.46 47.04
C LYS A 607 28.30 -54.29 46.31
N ARG A 608 28.23 -54.35 44.97
CA ARG A 608 29.22 -55.06 44.15
C ARG A 608 30.61 -54.44 44.28
N LYS A 609 30.71 -53.11 44.20
CA LYS A 609 31.95 -52.36 44.41
C LYS A 609 32.58 -52.70 45.76
N ARG A 610 31.78 -52.69 46.85
CA ARG A 610 32.26 -53.07 48.19
C ARG A 610 32.78 -54.51 48.24
N GLN A 611 32.03 -55.48 47.72
CA GLN A 611 32.45 -56.89 47.69
C GLN A 611 33.72 -57.11 46.87
N CYS A 612 33.86 -56.39 45.74
CA CYS A 612 35.07 -56.44 44.92
C CYS A 612 36.29 -55.84 45.65
N MET A 613 36.11 -54.69 46.32
CA MET A 613 37.15 -54.08 47.15
C MET A 613 37.58 -54.99 48.30
N GLU A 614 36.62 -55.58 49.03
CA GLU A 614 36.90 -56.53 50.11
C GLU A 614 37.69 -57.75 49.60
N PHE A 615 37.32 -58.30 48.43
CA PHE A 615 38.05 -59.40 47.81
C PHE A 615 39.48 -59.01 47.40
N LEU A 616 39.65 -57.84 46.77
CA LEU A 616 40.97 -57.36 46.35
C LEU A 616 41.88 -57.10 47.53
N MET A 617 41.37 -56.50 48.61
CA MET A 617 42.14 -56.30 49.85
C MET A 617 42.57 -57.64 50.46
N LEU A 618 41.64 -58.62 50.54
CA LEU A 618 41.96 -59.94 51.04
C LEU A 618 43.04 -60.66 50.20
N MET A 619 43.01 -60.48 48.88
CA MET A 619 44.02 -61.03 47.96
C MET A 619 45.37 -60.32 48.08
N GLU A 620 45.39 -59.00 48.26
CA GLU A 620 46.62 -58.24 48.51
C GLU A 620 47.30 -58.70 49.80
N ASP A 621 46.51 -58.84 50.88
CA ASP A 621 46.98 -59.36 52.17
C ASP A 621 47.51 -60.80 52.06
N SER A 622 46.79 -61.68 51.35
CA SER A 622 47.13 -63.11 51.24
C SER A 622 48.31 -63.39 50.31
N THR A 623 48.64 -62.47 49.40
CA THR A 623 49.73 -62.63 48.43
C THR A 623 50.94 -61.75 48.74
N GLU A 624 50.99 -61.18 49.96
CA GLU A 624 52.06 -60.29 50.44
C GLU A 624 52.33 -59.14 49.46
N GLY A 625 51.27 -58.58 48.87
CA GLY A 625 51.35 -57.47 47.91
C GLY A 625 51.69 -57.86 46.46
N THR A 626 51.77 -59.15 46.14
CA THR A 626 51.96 -59.60 44.75
C THR A 626 50.78 -59.17 43.87
N VAL A 627 49.55 -59.26 44.39
CA VAL A 627 48.35 -58.66 43.77
C VAL A 627 48.09 -57.31 44.43
N SER A 628 48.27 -56.20 43.72
CA SER A 628 48.03 -54.86 44.28
C SER A 628 46.64 -54.34 43.92
N VAL A 629 45.86 -53.92 44.93
CA VAL A 629 44.49 -53.37 44.76
C VAL A 629 44.51 -52.19 43.79
N LYS A 630 45.47 -51.27 43.97
CA LYS A 630 45.61 -50.05 43.17
C LYS A 630 45.90 -50.36 41.70
N LYS A 631 46.75 -51.36 41.42
CA LYS A 631 47.07 -51.78 40.05
C LYS A 631 45.87 -52.45 39.38
N CYS A 632 45.18 -53.36 40.08
CA CYS A 632 43.99 -54.04 39.56
C CYS A 632 42.84 -53.06 39.23
N LEU A 633 42.59 -52.05 40.08
CA LEU A 633 41.55 -51.04 39.81
C LEU A 633 41.88 -50.08 38.65
N ASN A 634 43.17 -49.85 38.41
CA ASN A 634 43.65 -49.04 37.28
C ASN A 634 43.68 -49.82 35.95
N GLY A 635 43.45 -51.14 35.97
CA GLY A 635 43.54 -52.01 34.81
C GLY A 635 44.94 -52.58 34.52
N ASP A 636 45.95 -52.20 35.31
CA ASP A 636 47.36 -52.61 35.16
C ASP A 636 47.75 -53.75 36.13
N GLY A 637 46.76 -54.38 36.77
CA GLY A 637 46.97 -55.40 37.79
C GLY A 637 47.07 -56.81 37.22
N GLN A 638 47.54 -57.73 38.07
CA GLN A 638 47.64 -59.15 37.76
C GLN A 638 46.27 -59.82 37.57
N ILE A 639 45.21 -59.18 38.06
CA ILE A 639 43.82 -59.55 37.81
C ILE A 639 43.21 -58.42 36.98
N CYS A 640 42.90 -58.70 35.71
CA CYS A 640 42.14 -57.76 34.89
C CYS A 640 40.71 -57.68 35.42
N ILE A 641 40.42 -56.59 36.12
CA ILE A 641 39.06 -56.22 36.51
C ILE A 641 38.71 -54.96 35.75
N ASP A 642 37.77 -55.07 34.82
CA ASP A 642 37.21 -53.90 34.16
C ASP A 642 36.38 -53.12 35.19
N SER A 643 36.99 -52.12 35.83
CA SER A 643 36.28 -51.22 36.74
C SER A 643 35.12 -50.57 35.99
N ASP A 644 33.94 -50.53 36.61
CA ASP A 644 32.78 -49.85 36.03
C ASP A 644 33.10 -48.39 35.66
N GLU A 645 34.03 -47.74 36.37
CA GLU A 645 34.51 -46.39 36.05
C GLU A 645 35.30 -46.34 34.73
N HIS A 646 36.10 -47.37 34.44
CA HIS A 646 36.81 -47.52 33.18
C HIS A 646 35.84 -47.82 32.03
N ILE A 647 34.85 -48.70 32.26
CA ILE A 647 33.80 -49.00 31.27
C ILE A 647 32.97 -47.74 30.98
N ILE A 648 32.59 -46.95 32.01
CA ILE A 648 31.86 -45.69 31.83
C ILE A 648 32.72 -44.67 31.08
N LYS A 649 34.01 -44.56 31.39
CA LYS A 649 34.94 -43.66 30.69
C LYS A 649 35.08 -44.06 29.21
N SER A 650 35.22 -45.34 28.92
CA SER A 650 35.27 -45.90 27.56
C SER A 650 33.94 -45.73 26.82
N ALA A 651 32.80 -45.89 27.49
CA ALA A 651 31.48 -45.66 26.91
C ALA A 651 31.22 -44.17 26.62
N LYS A 652 31.64 -43.26 27.52
CA LYS A 652 31.57 -41.81 27.30
C LYS A 652 32.47 -41.38 26.14
N ALA A 653 33.71 -41.88 26.10
CA ALA A 653 34.64 -41.62 24.99
C ALA A 653 34.08 -42.17 23.67
N TYR A 654 33.49 -43.36 23.67
CA TYR A 654 32.81 -43.92 22.50
C TYR A 654 31.59 -43.10 22.08
N ALA A 655 30.78 -42.61 23.03
CA ALA A 655 29.63 -41.76 22.72
C ALA A 655 30.05 -40.38 22.18
N GLN A 656 31.10 -39.77 22.74
CA GLN A 656 31.66 -38.51 22.24
C GLN A 656 32.28 -38.67 20.85
N THR A 657 33.08 -39.72 20.63
CA THR A 657 33.62 -40.02 19.29
C THR A 657 32.51 -40.32 18.28
N LYS A 658 31.41 -40.98 18.70
CA LYS A 658 30.23 -41.19 17.85
C LYS A 658 29.47 -39.89 17.59
N LYS A 659 29.27 -39.02 18.59
CA LYS A 659 28.62 -37.70 18.43
C LYS A 659 29.41 -36.83 17.45
N ASN A 660 30.73 -36.80 17.61
CA ASN A 660 31.64 -36.06 16.74
C ASN A 660 31.73 -36.69 15.34
N SER A 661 31.67 -38.02 15.22
CA SER A 661 31.61 -38.72 13.93
C SER A 661 30.28 -38.51 13.20
N THR A 662 29.18 -38.33 13.94
CA THR A 662 27.85 -38.11 13.36
C THR A 662 27.67 -36.65 12.93
N MET A 663 28.27 -35.69 13.65
CA MET A 663 28.27 -34.28 13.24
C MET A 663 29.39 -33.93 12.24
N GLY A 664 30.50 -34.68 12.22
CA GLY A 664 31.65 -34.43 11.33
C GLY A 664 31.66 -35.20 10.00
N ARG A 665 30.62 -35.99 9.67
CA ARG A 665 30.52 -36.71 8.38
C ARG A 665 29.71 -35.97 7.32
N LYS A 666 29.75 -34.64 7.31
CA LYS A 666 29.53 -33.84 6.09
C LYS A 666 30.91 -33.49 5.50
N SER A 667 31.12 -33.92 4.25
CA SER A 667 32.33 -33.76 3.42
C SER A 667 33.46 -34.77 3.69
N GLY A 668 33.86 -35.51 2.65
CA GLY A 668 35.06 -36.35 2.71
C GLY A 668 34.94 -37.78 2.15
N LEU A 669 33.81 -38.19 1.58
CA LEU A 669 33.84 -39.28 0.59
C LEU A 669 34.36 -38.66 -0.71
N LYS A 670 35.69 -38.68 -0.89
CA LYS A 670 36.31 -38.47 -2.20
C LYS A 670 35.62 -39.42 -3.18
N ALA A 671 34.81 -38.83 -4.06
CA ALA A 671 34.29 -39.50 -5.22
C ALA A 671 35.49 -40.05 -6.00
N ARG A 672 35.54 -41.37 -6.09
CA ARG A 672 36.37 -42.06 -7.05
C ARG A 672 35.82 -41.69 -8.42
N ASP A 673 36.65 -41.07 -9.25
CA ASP A 673 36.35 -40.72 -10.63
C ASP A 673 35.74 -41.91 -11.38
N SER A 674 34.41 -41.89 -11.53
CA SER A 674 33.71 -42.72 -12.50
C SER A 674 32.85 -41.81 -13.34
N ASN A 675 33.48 -41.36 -14.41
CA ASN A 675 32.94 -40.70 -15.58
C ASN A 675 31.75 -41.50 -16.17
N THR A 676 30.54 -41.25 -15.67
CA THR A 676 29.30 -41.75 -16.26
C THR A 676 28.18 -40.76 -15.96
N GLY A 677 27.79 -40.00 -16.98
CA GLY A 677 26.68 -39.06 -16.92
C GLY A 677 25.38 -39.76 -16.56
N GLY A 678 24.71 -39.26 -15.52
CA GLY A 678 23.43 -39.75 -15.06
C GLY A 678 22.83 -38.76 -14.06
N LEU A 679 21.85 -37.98 -14.54
CA LEU A 679 21.01 -37.05 -13.79
C LEU A 679 20.46 -37.67 -12.50
N THR A 680 21.17 -37.47 -11.38
CA THR A 680 20.60 -37.58 -10.05
C THR A 680 21.18 -36.44 -9.22
N ALA A 681 20.42 -35.35 -9.15
CA ALA A 681 20.74 -34.17 -8.38
C ALA A 681 20.95 -34.57 -6.91
N GLY A 682 22.19 -34.41 -6.44
CA GLY A 682 22.52 -34.54 -5.03
C GLY A 682 21.76 -33.51 -4.22
N LEU A 683 21.27 -33.95 -3.05
CA LEU A 683 20.52 -33.18 -2.07
C LEU A 683 21.37 -32.06 -1.45
N ASN A 684 21.63 -31.00 -2.20
CA ASN A 684 22.05 -29.75 -1.59
C ASN A 684 20.84 -29.14 -0.87
N PRO A 685 21.03 -28.58 0.35
CA PRO A 685 19.99 -27.81 1.02
C PRO A 685 19.64 -26.63 0.12
N ASP A 686 18.42 -26.66 -0.40
CA ASP A 686 17.88 -25.59 -1.23
C ASP A 686 17.53 -24.42 -0.30
N PRO A 687 18.09 -23.21 -0.51
CA PRO A 687 17.82 -22.06 0.34
C PRO A 687 16.33 -21.69 0.39
N ASN A 688 15.55 -22.12 -0.61
CA ASN A 688 14.12 -21.85 -0.67
C ASN A 688 13.29 -22.92 0.03
N PHE A 689 13.89 -23.93 0.65
CA PHE A 689 13.16 -25.00 1.33
C PHE A 689 12.56 -24.53 2.67
N ILE A 690 11.23 -24.52 2.77
CA ILE A 690 10.50 -24.09 3.98
C ILE A 690 10.18 -25.28 4.88
N GLY A 691 9.85 -26.44 4.29
CA GLY A 691 9.43 -27.61 5.07
C GLY A 691 8.84 -28.75 4.24
N VAL A 692 8.20 -29.70 4.92
CA VAL A 692 7.57 -30.87 4.31
C VAL A 692 6.09 -30.89 4.65
N LYS A 693 5.21 -30.94 3.63
CA LYS A 693 3.77 -31.18 3.77
C LYS A 693 3.43 -32.60 3.32
N LEU A 694 2.33 -33.17 3.79
CA LEU A 694 1.82 -34.43 3.22
C LEU A 694 0.88 -34.11 2.07
N ASN A 695 1.05 -34.76 0.92
CA ASN A 695 0.10 -34.65 -0.18
C ASN A 695 -1.17 -35.48 0.09
N SER A 696 -2.16 -35.39 -0.80
CA SER A 696 -3.45 -36.10 -0.67
C SER A 696 -3.33 -37.63 -0.57
N ASN A 697 -2.17 -38.20 -0.92
CA ASN A 697 -1.89 -39.63 -0.83
C ASN A 697 -1.09 -39.99 0.44
N GLY A 698 -0.87 -39.03 1.35
CA GLY A 698 -0.08 -39.22 2.57
C GLY A 698 1.43 -39.30 2.35
N ASN A 699 1.92 -38.92 1.16
CA ASN A 699 3.34 -38.91 0.88
C ASN A 699 3.96 -37.54 1.24
N PRO A 700 5.13 -37.51 1.89
CA PRO A 700 5.83 -36.27 2.18
C PRO A 700 6.29 -35.57 0.89
N GLU A 701 5.91 -34.31 0.76
CA GLU A 701 6.21 -33.40 -0.34
C GLU A 701 6.93 -32.16 0.21
N ARG A 702 8.02 -31.75 -0.42
CA ARG A 702 8.80 -30.58 0.00
C ARG A 702 8.10 -29.30 -0.46
N VAL A 703 8.03 -28.31 0.42
CA VAL A 703 7.46 -26.98 0.16
C VAL A 703 8.61 -25.99 0.04
N TYR A 704 8.60 -25.20 -1.03
CA TYR A 704 9.60 -24.18 -1.32
C TYR A 704 8.94 -22.80 -1.35
N LEU A 705 9.70 -21.75 -0.98
CA LEU A 705 9.35 -20.35 -1.19
C LEU A 705 9.22 -20.14 -2.71
N ILE A 706 8.00 -19.85 -3.16
CA ILE A 706 7.76 -19.41 -4.53
C ILE A 706 7.97 -17.90 -4.49
N GLU A 707 9.10 -17.41 -5.00
CA GLU A 707 9.25 -16.00 -5.32
C GLU A 707 8.25 -15.68 -6.43
N ASN A 708 7.25 -14.84 -6.12
CA ASN A 708 6.30 -14.30 -7.08
C ASN A 708 6.84 -13.03 -7.72
#